data_AF-A0A0G1YSL0-F1
#
_entry.id   AF-A0A0G1YSL0-F1
#
_cell.length_a   1.000
_cell.length_b   1.000
_cell.length_c   1.000
_cell.angle_alpha   90.00
_cell.angle_beta   90.00
_cell.angle_gamma   90.00
#
_symmetry.space_group_name_H-M   'P 1'
#
loop_
_entity.id
_entity.type
_entity.pdbx_description
1 polymer ?
#
loop_
_entity_poly.entity_id
_entity_poly.type
_entity_poly.pdbx_seq_one_letter_code
_entity_poly.pdbx_strand_id
1 'polypeptide(L)'
;MITGEYDRALQGGAHKGKVSDMNAHRAKSLYSHIASLAKEHPSRSALLSCDTEGTISREINFKKLKEEIESAAAYLFKLGLEQGDRVALAFKNSPELLVISWAAWSTGIITIPLDTKRDTGEQHAYKIKLNGAKLVILQKGALKDEDRGHLRGVNAEEFSGFSVDSHVKISWESGLSHEALVLFTSGTTAHPKGAKLSLNNLIVNAESIREWLRITENDRFLVNLPLHHINSTTFCLSTLLAGGSIAIPPAYSNSHFWQQMAKTGATITSIVQSILFDQLNREEEYAAARKDIKLNRIQIGSAPVIATTVEEFRKKFGIPLYQGYGQTETALRVTGVPMGLPEELYEKLVEENSIGAPMQWADVRISDESGKFLGEGEEGEIIVKGEANMKGYVGGEPAFRDGYFLTGDVGFFRVADGKQFFYLKGRKREIIIKGGINISPIAVENSLKKISPDIGQVHVVAVPDERYGEETGAVISWKEGTDIEAAKRRLRLSLLCGTPHLSAYETPKYITSLTVAELPTTSTGKVQRTILKQQLPYERFESIYGLFKTPEYRFTVLHRYSRWVKESYELYNRCWEPLMAEKSTYEKDISKQVIILAVDSAGHVAGQIALVRTDLSSDELLHTKYDELLTPKILSAQGKNLVCISICSADYKPRPVPAVKNIPSEKAVLAYVPQDPVFKFHQKPKAGLLEGAHLVGLIKDGRPEDKSSLGYNMLLQYPEPKSDMRELRIHDDAPVSHRLIEAVLVLARDVGIKNVYAYSRPGGLASHVAHIEAQ
;
A
#
# COMPACT_ATOMS: atom_id res chain seq x y z
N MET A 1 30.61 26.52 -12.43
CA MET A 1 30.50 27.86 -11.81
C MET A 1 29.04 28.22 -11.52
N ILE A 2 28.28 27.33 -10.87
CA ILE A 2 26.90 27.58 -10.40
C ILE A 2 26.72 26.85 -9.07
N THR A 3 27.56 27.17 -8.09
CA THR A 3 27.53 26.58 -6.73
C THR A 3 27.83 27.62 -5.63
N GLY A 4 27.77 28.92 -5.94
CA GLY A 4 28.25 29.99 -5.05
C GLY A 4 27.19 30.97 -4.51
N GLU A 5 25.93 30.87 -4.90
CA GLU A 5 24.89 31.84 -4.51
C GLU A 5 23.83 31.31 -3.53
N TYR A 6 23.79 30.00 -3.25
CA TYR A 6 22.85 29.43 -2.27
C TYR A 6 23.32 29.54 -0.80
N ASP A 7 24.62 29.69 -0.56
CA ASP A 7 25.19 29.69 0.80
C ASP A 7 25.21 31.05 1.51
N ARG A 8 24.97 32.17 0.81
CA ARG A 8 25.01 33.51 1.42
C ARG A 8 23.74 33.91 2.18
N ALA A 9 22.66 33.13 2.11
CA ALA A 9 21.45 33.38 2.88
C ALA A 9 21.44 32.72 4.28
N LEU A 10 22.46 31.90 4.61
CA LEU A 10 22.50 31.08 5.83
C LEU A 10 23.47 31.59 6.91
N GLN A 11 24.16 32.72 6.69
CA GLN A 11 25.03 33.34 7.70
C GLN A 11 24.73 34.83 7.85
N GLY A 12 23.69 35.15 8.62
CA GLY A 12 23.30 36.52 8.91
C GLY A 12 22.45 36.64 10.17
N GLY A 13 23.12 36.76 11.32
CA GLY A 13 22.56 37.43 12.50
C GLY A 13 21.60 36.61 13.36
N ALA A 14 22.15 36.02 14.42
CA ALA A 14 21.41 35.81 15.67
C ALA A 14 20.98 37.18 16.24
N HIS A 15 19.91 37.76 15.71
CA HIS A 15 19.24 38.86 16.37
C HIS A 15 18.43 38.28 17.53
N LYS A 16 18.80 38.67 18.75
CA LYS A 16 17.92 38.69 19.92
C LYS A 16 16.71 39.57 19.60
N GLY A 17 15.78 39.06 18.80
CA GLY A 17 14.46 39.64 18.58
C GLY A 17 13.53 39.07 19.64
N LYS A 18 12.87 39.96 20.38
CA LYS A 18 11.75 39.62 21.26
C LYS A 18 10.84 38.62 20.55
N VAL A 19 10.40 37.59 21.26
CA VAL A 19 9.20 36.82 20.90
C VAL A 19 8.10 37.84 20.67
N SER A 20 7.83 38.16 19.40
CA SER A 20 6.76 39.06 19.02
C SER A 20 5.46 38.39 19.45
N ASP A 21 4.68 39.11 20.23
CA ASP A 21 3.37 38.74 20.77
C ASP A 21 2.55 37.91 19.76
N MET A 22 2.49 36.58 19.96
CA MET A 22 1.96 35.61 18.99
C MET A 22 0.44 35.72 18.75
N ASN A 23 -0.25 36.60 19.49
CA ASN A 23 -1.65 36.97 19.27
C ASN A 23 -1.84 38.15 18.30
N ALA A 24 -0.76 38.79 17.82
CA ALA A 24 -0.87 40.06 17.10
C ALA A 24 -1.26 39.95 15.61
N HIS A 25 -1.14 38.78 14.96
CA HIS A 25 -1.39 38.63 13.51
C HIS A 25 -2.43 37.57 13.12
N ARG A 26 -3.09 36.94 14.09
CA ARG A 26 -4.14 35.97 13.79
C ARG A 26 -5.39 36.69 13.29
N ALA A 27 -5.91 36.27 12.13
CA ALA A 27 -7.12 36.86 11.57
C ALA A 27 -8.27 36.78 12.58
N LYS A 28 -8.81 37.92 13.01
CA LYS A 28 -9.94 38.00 13.95
C LYS A 28 -11.30 37.84 13.26
N SER A 29 -11.33 38.10 11.95
CA SER A 29 -12.49 37.94 11.06
C SER A 29 -11.97 37.61 9.67
N LEU A 30 -12.56 36.60 9.01
CA LEU A 30 -12.15 36.17 7.68
C LEU A 30 -12.37 37.26 6.63
N TYR A 31 -13.55 37.89 6.63
CA TYR A 31 -13.85 39.00 5.72
C TYR A 31 -12.90 40.19 5.93
N SER A 32 -12.63 40.55 7.19
CA SER A 32 -11.71 41.67 7.47
C SER A 32 -10.30 41.39 6.93
N HIS A 33 -9.83 40.14 6.99
CA HIS A 33 -8.56 39.74 6.42
C HIS A 33 -8.55 39.83 4.88
N ILE A 34 -9.59 39.31 4.22
CA ILE A 34 -9.76 39.43 2.75
C ILE A 34 -9.82 40.90 2.33
N ALA A 35 -10.53 41.74 3.09
CA ALA A 35 -10.61 43.17 2.83
C ALA A 35 -9.24 43.89 3.01
N SER A 36 -8.42 43.45 3.97
CA SER A 36 -7.05 43.95 4.11
C SER A 36 -6.20 43.60 2.90
N LEU A 37 -6.24 42.34 2.44
CA LEU A 37 -5.52 41.89 1.24
C LEU A 37 -5.97 42.66 -0.01
N ALA A 38 -7.27 42.91 -0.16
CA ALA A 38 -7.81 43.71 -1.26
C ALA A 38 -7.35 45.18 -1.22
N LYS A 39 -7.10 45.72 -0.02
CA LYS A 39 -6.61 47.09 0.17
C LYS A 39 -5.11 47.20 -0.06
N GLU A 40 -4.33 46.26 0.48
CA GLU A 40 -2.86 46.27 0.44
C GLU A 40 -2.32 45.76 -0.90
N HIS A 41 -3.01 44.81 -1.53
CA HIS A 41 -2.58 44.09 -2.72
C HIS A 41 -3.69 43.94 -3.78
N PRO A 42 -4.36 45.02 -4.20
CA PRO A 42 -5.57 44.96 -5.03
C PRO A 42 -5.39 44.21 -6.35
N SER A 43 -4.22 44.29 -6.97
CA SER A 43 -3.93 43.73 -8.30
C SER A 43 -3.27 42.36 -8.29
N ARG A 44 -2.86 41.82 -7.13
CA ARG A 44 -2.25 40.49 -7.07
C ARG A 44 -3.29 39.41 -7.30
N SER A 45 -2.94 38.38 -8.06
CA SER A 45 -3.77 37.19 -8.28
C SER A 45 -4.14 36.54 -6.94
N ALA A 46 -5.41 36.20 -6.76
CA ALA A 46 -5.90 35.43 -5.62
C ALA A 46 -6.36 34.04 -6.07
N LEU A 47 -7.24 33.96 -7.06
CA LEU A 47 -7.76 32.70 -7.61
C LEU A 47 -7.55 32.64 -9.13
N LEU A 48 -7.19 31.46 -9.64
CA LEU A 48 -7.05 31.17 -11.06
C LEU A 48 -7.93 29.98 -11.43
N SER A 49 -8.88 30.19 -12.35
CA SER A 49 -9.57 29.09 -13.01
C SER A 49 -8.67 28.51 -14.08
N CYS A 50 -8.46 27.20 -14.04
CA CYS A 50 -7.68 26.49 -15.04
C CYS A 50 -8.50 25.35 -15.64
N ASP A 51 -8.26 25.00 -16.89
CA ASP A 51 -8.75 23.73 -17.45
C ASP A 51 -7.91 22.53 -16.96
N THR A 52 -8.24 21.33 -17.45
CA THR A 52 -7.51 20.10 -17.10
C THR A 52 -6.08 20.06 -17.64
N GLU A 53 -5.70 20.94 -18.56
CA GLU A 53 -4.36 21.06 -19.13
C GLU A 53 -3.55 22.22 -18.50
N GLY A 54 -4.15 22.94 -17.55
CA GLY A 54 -3.53 24.06 -16.85
C GLY A 54 -3.63 25.40 -17.56
N THR A 55 -4.40 25.50 -18.64
CA THR A 55 -4.63 26.78 -19.32
C THR A 55 -5.52 27.65 -18.46
N ILE A 56 -5.05 28.85 -18.12
CA ILE A 56 -5.79 29.79 -17.27
C ILE A 56 -6.90 30.43 -18.10
N SER A 57 -8.15 30.23 -17.70
CA SER A 57 -9.33 30.79 -18.38
C SER A 57 -9.85 32.07 -17.71
N ARG A 58 -9.58 32.24 -16.41
CA ARG A 58 -9.99 33.41 -15.63
C ARG A 58 -9.04 33.62 -14.45
N GLU A 59 -8.71 34.87 -14.19
CA GLU A 59 -7.94 35.28 -13.02
C GLU A 59 -8.76 36.28 -12.18
N ILE A 60 -8.81 36.04 -10.87
CA ILE A 60 -9.46 36.90 -9.88
C ILE A 60 -8.36 37.45 -8.97
N ASN A 61 -8.15 38.76 -9.00
CA ASN A 61 -7.24 39.45 -8.07
C ASN A 61 -7.92 39.73 -6.72
N PHE A 62 -7.17 40.15 -5.69
CA PHE A 62 -7.73 40.36 -4.35
C PHE A 62 -8.83 41.43 -4.31
N LYS A 63 -8.73 42.50 -5.12
CA LYS A 63 -9.83 43.49 -5.22
C LYS A 63 -11.11 42.81 -5.70
N LYS A 64 -11.02 42.03 -6.78
CA LYS A 64 -12.16 41.34 -7.36
C LYS A 64 -12.69 40.23 -6.46
N LEU A 65 -11.81 39.52 -5.76
CA LEU A 65 -12.18 38.51 -4.77
C LEU A 65 -13.06 39.13 -3.68
N LYS A 66 -12.68 40.29 -3.12
CA LYS A 66 -13.51 40.99 -2.13
C LYS A 66 -14.90 41.31 -2.69
N GLU A 67 -14.98 41.87 -3.89
CA GLU A 67 -16.25 42.18 -4.55
C GLU A 67 -17.12 40.93 -4.73
N GLU A 68 -16.53 39.80 -5.14
CA GLU A 68 -17.25 38.54 -5.32
C GLU A 68 -17.71 37.92 -4.00
N ILE A 69 -16.93 38.07 -2.92
CA ILE A 69 -17.34 37.67 -1.57
C ILE A 69 -18.52 38.50 -1.08
N GLU A 70 -18.52 39.81 -1.32
CA GLU A 70 -19.63 40.71 -0.97
C GLU A 70 -20.90 40.39 -1.76
N SER A 71 -20.78 40.17 -3.07
CA SER A 71 -21.89 39.72 -3.93
C SER A 71 -22.45 38.37 -3.48
N ALA A 72 -21.58 37.39 -3.22
CA ALA A 72 -22.01 36.06 -2.76
C ALA A 72 -22.71 36.14 -1.41
N ALA A 73 -22.18 36.91 -0.45
CA ALA A 73 -22.81 37.14 0.85
C ALA A 73 -24.20 37.77 0.71
N ALA A 74 -24.33 38.87 -0.05
CA ALA A 74 -25.63 39.51 -0.30
C ALA A 74 -26.65 38.54 -0.91
N TYR A 75 -26.22 37.69 -1.85
CA TYR A 75 -27.09 36.70 -2.46
C TYR A 75 -27.51 35.60 -1.47
N LEU A 76 -26.62 35.12 -0.59
CA LEU A 76 -26.99 34.16 0.46
C LEU A 76 -28.10 34.72 1.37
N PHE A 77 -28.00 36.00 1.78
CA PHE A 77 -29.06 36.68 2.55
C PHE A 77 -30.35 36.85 1.73
N LYS A 78 -30.27 37.15 0.43
CA LYS A 78 -31.44 37.23 -0.46
C LYS A 78 -32.18 35.89 -0.56
N LEU A 79 -31.48 34.77 -0.45
CA LEU A 79 -32.08 33.44 -0.39
C LEU A 79 -32.80 33.15 0.94
N GLY A 80 -32.71 34.06 1.92
CA GLY A 80 -33.28 33.91 3.25
C GLY A 80 -32.41 33.10 4.21
N LEU A 81 -31.10 33.00 3.94
CA LEU A 81 -30.15 32.42 4.88
C LEU A 81 -29.72 33.45 5.93
N GLU A 82 -29.61 32.97 7.16
CA GLU A 82 -29.19 33.72 8.34
C GLU A 82 -28.01 33.03 9.03
N GLN A 83 -27.40 33.71 10.00
CA GLN A 83 -26.33 33.16 10.82
C GLN A 83 -26.78 31.83 11.48
N GLY A 84 -25.93 30.81 11.43
CA GLY A 84 -26.22 29.47 11.97
C GLY A 84 -27.01 28.57 11.03
N ASP A 85 -27.48 29.08 9.88
CA ASP A 85 -28.07 28.24 8.86
C ASP A 85 -27.04 27.37 8.15
N ARG A 86 -27.51 26.23 7.65
CA ARG A 86 -26.70 25.26 6.93
C ARG A 86 -27.06 25.23 5.46
N VAL A 87 -26.05 25.28 4.60
CA VAL A 87 -26.19 25.22 3.15
C VAL A 87 -25.35 24.08 2.57
N ALA A 88 -25.98 23.19 1.82
CA ALA A 88 -25.28 22.12 1.13
C ALA A 88 -24.69 22.64 -0.19
N LEU A 89 -23.45 22.26 -0.50
CA LEU A 89 -22.72 22.70 -1.68
C LEU A 89 -22.37 21.49 -2.56
N ALA A 90 -22.87 21.47 -3.79
CA ALA A 90 -22.58 20.42 -4.77
C ALA A 90 -21.86 20.99 -6.00
N PHE A 91 -20.54 20.89 -5.98
CA PHE A 91 -19.66 21.55 -6.94
C PHE A 91 -18.54 20.61 -7.40
N LYS A 92 -18.02 20.85 -8.60
CA LYS A 92 -16.66 20.44 -8.95
C LYS A 92 -15.66 21.43 -8.33
N ASN A 93 -14.36 21.16 -8.44
CA ASN A 93 -13.37 22.15 -8.05
C ASN A 93 -13.54 23.41 -8.92
N SER A 94 -13.80 24.56 -8.30
CA SER A 94 -13.89 25.85 -8.99
C SER A 94 -13.67 27.01 -8.01
N PRO A 95 -13.32 28.22 -8.50
CA PRO A 95 -13.24 29.41 -7.65
C PRO A 95 -14.57 29.74 -6.95
N GLU A 96 -15.70 29.52 -7.61
CA GLU A 96 -17.04 29.82 -7.09
C GLU A 96 -17.31 29.06 -5.79
N LEU A 97 -16.84 27.82 -5.69
CA LEU A 97 -16.96 27.04 -4.46
C LEU A 97 -16.19 27.68 -3.28
N LEU A 98 -14.98 28.22 -3.53
CA LEU A 98 -14.21 28.93 -2.50
C LEU A 98 -14.86 30.26 -2.13
N VAL A 99 -15.30 31.05 -3.14
CA VAL A 99 -15.97 32.33 -2.93
C VAL A 99 -17.24 32.15 -2.08
N ILE A 100 -18.12 31.21 -2.46
CA ILE A 100 -19.35 30.95 -1.71
C ILE A 100 -19.03 30.46 -0.30
N SER A 101 -18.02 29.59 -0.14
CA SER A 101 -17.63 29.08 1.17
C SER A 101 -17.10 30.20 2.08
N TRP A 102 -16.18 31.03 1.59
CA TRP A 102 -15.62 32.13 2.39
C TRP A 102 -16.64 33.24 2.66
N ALA A 103 -17.57 33.50 1.75
CA ALA A 103 -18.69 34.40 1.98
C ALA A 103 -19.60 33.87 3.10
N ALA A 104 -20.02 32.60 3.00
CA ALA A 104 -20.85 31.95 4.03
C ALA A 104 -20.15 31.95 5.40
N TRP A 105 -18.88 31.54 5.46
CA TRP A 105 -18.12 31.52 6.71
C TRP A 105 -17.95 32.91 7.32
N SER A 106 -17.81 33.95 6.48
CA SER A 106 -17.68 35.33 6.92
C SER A 106 -18.98 35.92 7.46
N THR A 107 -20.13 35.32 7.16
CA THR A 107 -21.46 35.74 7.63
C THR A 107 -22.08 34.76 8.62
N GLY A 108 -21.31 33.75 9.05
CA GLY A 108 -21.74 32.77 10.04
C GLY A 108 -22.69 31.69 9.50
N ILE A 109 -22.82 31.57 8.18
CA ILE A 109 -23.53 30.48 7.50
C ILE A 109 -22.58 29.27 7.40
N ILE A 110 -23.13 28.10 7.69
CA ILE A 110 -22.40 26.82 7.76
C ILE A 110 -22.49 26.10 6.42
N THR A 111 -21.35 25.74 5.83
CA THR A 111 -21.32 24.99 4.58
C THR A 111 -21.22 23.49 4.79
N ILE A 112 -21.85 22.73 3.90
CA ILE A 112 -21.82 21.26 3.87
C ILE A 112 -21.46 20.83 2.45
N PRO A 113 -20.16 20.72 2.13
CA PRO A 113 -19.72 20.22 0.83
C PRO A 113 -20.15 18.76 0.62
N LEU A 114 -20.74 18.47 -0.52
CA LEU A 114 -21.16 17.13 -0.94
C LEU A 114 -20.19 16.56 -1.98
N ASP A 115 -20.00 15.25 -1.94
CA ASP A 115 -19.22 14.56 -2.97
C ASP A 115 -20.12 14.20 -4.14
N THR A 116 -19.97 14.90 -5.25
CA THR A 116 -20.83 14.72 -6.44
C THR A 116 -20.41 13.53 -7.31
N LYS A 117 -19.24 12.94 -7.05
CA LYS A 117 -18.69 11.86 -7.88
C LYS A 117 -18.92 10.48 -7.26
N ARG A 118 -18.88 10.37 -5.93
CA ARG A 118 -18.86 9.05 -5.25
C ARG A 118 -20.02 8.78 -4.34
N ASP A 119 -20.65 9.80 -3.80
CA ASP A 119 -21.85 9.58 -3.00
C ASP A 119 -22.99 9.12 -3.92
N THR A 120 -23.79 8.19 -3.41
CA THR A 120 -25.09 7.84 -4.02
C THR A 120 -26.16 8.88 -3.65
N GLY A 121 -27.27 8.90 -4.38
CA GLY A 121 -28.42 9.76 -4.03
C GLY A 121 -28.94 9.54 -2.61
N GLU A 122 -28.93 8.29 -2.13
CA GLU A 122 -29.27 7.96 -0.74
C GLU A 122 -28.28 8.60 0.26
N GLN A 123 -26.98 8.57 -0.05
CA GLN A 123 -25.96 9.20 0.79
C GLN A 123 -26.10 10.74 0.79
N HIS A 124 -26.42 11.36 -0.35
CA HIS A 124 -26.73 12.79 -0.40
C HIS A 124 -27.94 13.13 0.46
N ALA A 125 -29.06 12.41 0.29
CA ALA A 125 -30.28 12.63 1.05
C ALA A 125 -30.06 12.43 2.57
N TYR A 126 -29.29 11.40 2.96
CA TYR A 126 -28.90 11.17 4.35
C TYR A 126 -28.10 12.35 4.92
N LYS A 127 -27.05 12.79 4.21
CA LYS A 127 -26.17 13.88 4.67
C LYS A 127 -26.93 15.19 4.82
N ILE A 128 -27.81 15.49 3.86
CA ILE A 128 -28.69 16.65 3.85
C ILE A 128 -29.64 16.60 5.05
N LYS A 129 -30.34 15.47 5.24
CA LYS A 129 -31.33 15.30 6.30
C LYS A 129 -30.69 15.39 7.69
N LEU A 130 -29.57 14.70 7.90
CA LEU A 130 -28.87 14.71 9.18
C LEU A 130 -28.43 16.12 9.60
N ASN A 131 -28.07 16.97 8.64
CA ASN A 131 -27.63 18.33 8.92
C ASN A 131 -28.74 19.35 9.05
N GLY A 132 -29.94 19.07 8.53
CA GLY A 132 -30.99 20.09 8.44
C GLY A 132 -30.58 21.26 7.55
N ALA A 133 -29.92 20.99 6.41
CA ALA A 133 -29.58 22.04 5.45
C ALA A 133 -30.86 22.71 4.92
N LYS A 134 -30.87 24.05 4.77
CA LYS A 134 -32.04 24.81 4.29
C LYS A 134 -32.20 24.77 2.77
N LEU A 135 -31.10 24.72 2.04
CA LEU A 135 -31.08 24.65 0.58
C LEU A 135 -29.78 24.01 0.08
N VAL A 136 -29.77 23.65 -1.21
CA VAL A 136 -28.58 23.17 -1.92
C VAL A 136 -28.18 24.19 -2.97
N ILE A 137 -26.92 24.64 -2.93
CA ILE A 137 -26.30 25.39 -4.03
C ILE A 137 -25.52 24.40 -4.87
N LEU A 138 -25.76 24.39 -6.18
CA LEU A 138 -25.17 23.42 -7.08
C LEU A 138 -24.67 24.06 -8.37
N GLN A 139 -23.56 23.54 -8.88
CA GLN A 139 -23.18 23.76 -10.27
C GLN A 139 -24.13 22.97 -11.18
N LYS A 140 -24.42 23.50 -12.37
CA LYS A 140 -25.29 22.81 -13.33
C LYS A 140 -24.81 21.37 -13.60
N GLY A 141 -25.72 20.41 -13.40
CA GLY A 141 -25.46 18.98 -13.60
C GLY A 141 -24.61 18.31 -12.52
N ALA A 142 -24.32 18.98 -11.40
CA ALA A 142 -23.56 18.40 -10.30
C ALA A 142 -24.36 17.39 -9.45
N LEU A 143 -25.69 17.53 -9.41
CA LEU A 143 -26.64 16.60 -8.78
C LEU A 143 -27.89 16.48 -9.63
N LYS A 144 -28.54 15.31 -9.61
CA LYS A 144 -29.89 15.17 -10.17
C LYS A 144 -30.92 15.73 -9.20
N ASP A 145 -32.11 16.06 -9.72
CA ASP A 145 -33.18 16.62 -8.90
C ASP A 145 -33.61 15.67 -7.76
N GLU A 146 -33.66 14.37 -8.04
CA GLU A 146 -33.98 13.29 -7.09
C GLU A 146 -32.95 13.13 -5.95
N ASP A 147 -31.67 13.41 -6.21
CA ASP A 147 -30.58 13.25 -5.25
C ASP A 147 -30.55 14.37 -4.18
N ARG A 148 -31.30 15.46 -4.41
CA ARG A 148 -31.41 16.59 -3.46
C ARG A 148 -32.51 16.39 -2.42
N GLY A 149 -33.29 15.30 -2.52
CA GLY A 149 -34.47 15.09 -1.69
C GLY A 149 -35.50 16.20 -1.90
N HIS A 150 -35.94 16.84 -0.81
CA HIS A 150 -36.95 17.91 -0.84
C HIS A 150 -36.38 19.33 -0.82
N LEU A 151 -35.04 19.49 -0.85
CA LEU A 151 -34.44 20.82 -0.74
C LEU A 151 -34.53 21.63 -2.03
N ARG A 152 -34.77 22.93 -1.88
CA ARG A 152 -34.64 23.91 -2.97
C ARG A 152 -33.21 23.91 -3.49
N GLY A 153 -33.04 23.69 -4.80
CA GLY A 153 -31.78 23.86 -5.51
C GLY A 153 -31.62 25.26 -6.08
N VAL A 154 -30.42 25.84 -5.96
CA VAL A 154 -30.06 27.14 -6.55
C VAL A 154 -28.80 26.97 -7.40
N ASN A 155 -28.81 27.48 -8.63
CA ASN A 155 -27.68 27.32 -9.54
C ASN A 155 -26.56 28.32 -9.20
N ALA A 156 -25.31 27.84 -9.19
CA ALA A 156 -24.13 28.64 -8.88
C ALA A 156 -23.91 29.84 -9.82
N GLU A 157 -24.36 29.74 -11.07
CA GLU A 157 -24.22 30.80 -12.08
C GLU A 157 -25.04 32.05 -11.72
N GLU A 158 -26.11 31.90 -10.91
CA GLU A 158 -26.93 33.00 -10.42
C GLU A 158 -26.14 33.94 -9.47
N PHE A 159 -25.06 33.44 -8.87
CA PHE A 159 -24.21 34.17 -7.92
C PHE A 159 -23.13 34.97 -8.66
N SER A 160 -22.45 34.36 -9.63
CA SER A 160 -21.34 34.97 -10.38
C SER A 160 -21.76 36.18 -11.21
N GLY A 161 -23.03 36.28 -11.59
CA GLY A 161 -23.61 37.42 -12.29
C GLY A 161 -24.32 38.44 -11.38
N PHE A 162 -24.32 38.24 -10.06
CA PHE A 162 -25.06 39.08 -9.12
C PHE A 162 -24.31 40.40 -8.85
N SER A 163 -24.81 41.50 -9.42
CA SER A 163 -24.33 42.86 -9.13
C SER A 163 -24.89 43.37 -7.80
N VAL A 164 -24.05 44.00 -6.99
CA VAL A 164 -24.44 44.66 -5.73
C VAL A 164 -25.15 45.99 -6.03
N ASP A 165 -26.30 45.95 -6.69
CA ASP A 165 -27.28 47.05 -6.73
C ASP A 165 -28.40 46.83 -5.69
N SER A 166 -28.31 45.76 -4.91
CA SER A 166 -29.31 45.40 -3.91
C SER A 166 -29.01 46.03 -2.56
N HIS A 167 -29.97 46.77 -1.98
CA HIS A 167 -29.95 47.32 -0.61
C HIS A 167 -29.91 46.25 0.52
N VAL A 168 -29.37 45.05 0.26
CA VAL A 168 -29.29 43.96 1.23
C VAL A 168 -28.17 44.27 2.24
N LYS A 169 -28.55 44.48 3.49
CA LYS A 169 -27.60 44.70 4.59
C LYS A 169 -26.93 43.37 4.95
N ILE A 170 -25.64 43.24 4.65
CA ILE A 170 -24.82 42.08 5.05
C ILE A 170 -24.42 42.23 6.52
N SER A 171 -24.68 41.19 7.32
CA SER A 171 -24.15 41.08 8.69
C SER A 171 -22.88 40.22 8.68
N TRP A 172 -21.73 40.85 8.90
CA TRP A 172 -20.44 40.15 8.96
C TRP A 172 -20.12 39.67 10.37
N GLU A 173 -19.56 38.46 10.47
CA GLU A 173 -19.05 37.92 11.73
C GLU A 173 -17.75 38.60 12.15
N SER A 174 -17.73 39.02 13.41
CA SER A 174 -16.57 39.66 14.05
C SER A 174 -15.68 38.69 14.83
N GLY A 175 -16.14 37.45 15.05
CA GLY A 175 -15.40 36.39 15.73
C GLY A 175 -15.21 35.14 14.87
N LEU A 176 -14.51 34.15 15.41
CA LEU A 176 -14.18 32.89 14.72
C LEU A 176 -14.86 31.66 15.35
N SER A 177 -15.52 31.81 16.50
CA SER A 177 -16.00 30.67 17.29
C SER A 177 -17.24 29.99 16.70
N HIS A 178 -17.93 30.60 15.74
CA HIS A 178 -19.11 30.02 15.10
C HIS A 178 -18.75 28.79 14.26
N GLU A 179 -19.72 27.89 14.09
CA GLU A 179 -19.59 26.77 13.16
C GLU A 179 -19.52 27.33 11.72
N ALA A 180 -18.61 26.80 10.91
CA ALA A 180 -18.39 27.26 9.54
C ALA A 180 -18.52 26.12 8.53
N LEU A 181 -18.11 24.91 8.93
CA LEU A 181 -18.07 23.77 8.05
C LEU A 181 -18.52 22.52 8.79
N VAL A 182 -19.45 21.77 8.18
CA VAL A 182 -19.66 20.37 8.53
C VAL A 182 -19.15 19.51 7.39
N LEU A 183 -18.20 18.64 7.69
CA LEU A 183 -17.60 17.76 6.68
C LEU A 183 -17.79 16.31 7.05
N PHE A 184 -18.29 15.53 6.11
CA PHE A 184 -18.57 14.11 6.31
C PHE A 184 -17.31 13.26 6.15
N THR A 185 -17.08 12.37 7.12
CA THR A 185 -16.02 11.37 7.04
C THR A 185 -16.55 10.09 6.42
N SER A 186 -15.78 9.50 5.51
CA SER A 186 -16.02 8.16 4.95
C SER A 186 -15.67 7.06 5.96
N GLY A 187 -16.03 7.27 7.24
CA GLY A 187 -15.72 6.37 8.34
C GLY A 187 -16.13 4.93 8.04
N THR A 188 -15.48 3.97 8.72
CA THR A 188 -15.70 2.51 8.55
C THR A 188 -17.08 2.02 9.01
N THR A 189 -18.04 2.92 9.22
CA THR A 189 -19.41 2.66 9.67
C THR A 189 -20.35 2.69 8.46
N ALA A 190 -21.48 2.00 8.54
CA ALA A 190 -22.47 1.95 7.44
C ALA A 190 -22.97 3.34 7.01
N HIS A 191 -22.91 4.34 7.89
CA HIS A 191 -23.23 5.73 7.58
C HIS A 191 -22.05 6.69 7.91
N PRO A 192 -21.81 7.71 7.06
CA PRO A 192 -20.75 8.70 7.25
C PRO A 192 -21.08 9.67 8.40
N LYS A 193 -20.07 10.10 9.16
CA LYS A 193 -20.25 11.02 10.29
C LYS A 193 -19.90 12.46 9.91
N GLY A 194 -20.73 13.43 10.26
CA GLY A 194 -20.46 14.85 10.01
C GLY A 194 -19.67 15.48 11.16
N ALA A 195 -18.43 15.90 10.93
CA ALA A 195 -17.60 16.61 11.91
C ALA A 195 -17.92 18.11 11.90
N LYS A 196 -18.24 18.68 13.06
CA LYS A 196 -18.57 20.11 13.21
C LYS A 196 -17.32 20.95 13.44
N LEU A 197 -16.94 21.76 12.46
CA LEU A 197 -15.76 22.62 12.50
C LEU A 197 -16.16 24.09 12.60
N SER A 198 -15.62 24.76 13.61
CA SER A 198 -15.68 26.22 13.68
C SER A 198 -14.69 26.90 12.74
N LEU A 199 -14.95 28.16 12.41
CA LEU A 199 -14.00 28.97 11.65
C LEU A 199 -12.65 29.07 12.39
N ASN A 200 -12.68 29.12 13.73
CA ASN A 200 -11.48 29.08 14.55
C ASN A 200 -10.70 27.79 14.29
N ASN A 201 -11.35 26.62 14.32
CA ASN A 201 -10.67 25.35 14.06
C ASN A 201 -9.91 25.36 12.72
N LEU A 202 -10.58 25.86 11.67
CA LEU A 202 -10.02 25.97 10.32
C LEU A 202 -8.83 26.96 10.27
N ILE A 203 -8.97 28.14 10.88
CA ILE A 203 -7.91 29.16 10.89
C ILE A 203 -6.70 28.70 11.71
N VAL A 204 -6.88 28.11 12.89
CA VAL A 204 -5.77 27.51 13.68
C VAL A 204 -4.93 26.60 12.80
N ASN A 205 -5.60 25.67 12.12
CA ASN A 205 -4.93 24.64 11.35
C ASN A 205 -4.25 25.24 10.11
N ALA A 206 -4.95 26.10 9.38
CA ALA A 206 -4.45 26.78 8.20
C ALA A 206 -3.22 27.66 8.50
N GLU A 207 -3.21 28.39 9.60
CA GLU A 207 -2.05 29.15 10.08
C GLU A 207 -0.87 28.23 10.42
N SER A 208 -1.13 27.12 11.11
CA SER A 208 -0.09 26.15 11.44
C SER A 208 0.50 25.44 10.21
N ILE A 209 -0.32 25.18 9.18
CA ILE A 209 0.15 24.68 7.89
C ILE A 209 1.01 25.72 7.18
N ARG A 210 0.60 27.01 7.24
CA ARG A 210 1.36 28.12 6.66
C ARG A 210 2.75 28.16 7.27
N GLU A 211 2.85 28.04 8.60
CA GLU A 211 4.13 28.01 9.31
C GLU A 211 4.94 26.75 9.00
N TRP A 212 4.30 25.57 9.08
CA TRP A 212 4.95 24.28 8.83
C TRP A 212 5.61 24.22 7.45
N LEU A 213 4.88 24.65 6.41
CA LEU A 213 5.32 24.60 5.02
C LEU A 213 5.86 25.95 4.52
N ARG A 214 6.05 26.91 5.43
CA ARG A 214 6.56 28.27 5.14
C ARG A 214 5.86 28.90 3.93
N ILE A 215 4.53 28.81 3.89
CA ILE A 215 3.71 29.40 2.83
C ILE A 215 3.70 30.92 3.01
N THR A 216 3.96 31.63 1.92
CA THR A 216 4.03 33.10 1.88
C THR A 216 3.11 33.65 0.80
N GLU A 217 3.02 34.97 0.69
CA GLU A 217 2.27 35.65 -0.34
C GLU A 217 2.79 35.33 -1.76
N ASN A 218 4.05 34.90 -1.88
CA ASN A 218 4.67 34.53 -3.16
C ASN A 218 4.35 33.11 -3.61
N ASP A 219 3.67 32.32 -2.77
CA ASP A 219 3.31 30.97 -3.11
C ASP A 219 2.03 30.90 -3.94
N ARG A 220 2.00 29.90 -4.81
CA ARG A 220 0.81 29.51 -5.56
C ARG A 220 0.52 28.04 -5.32
N PHE A 221 -0.64 27.76 -4.73
CA PHE A 221 -1.11 26.41 -4.45
C PHE A 221 -1.90 25.85 -5.64
N LEU A 222 -1.49 24.70 -6.17
CA LEU A 222 -2.29 23.96 -7.15
C LEU A 222 -3.25 22.98 -6.45
N VAL A 223 -4.54 23.12 -6.71
CA VAL A 223 -5.58 22.23 -6.17
C VAL A 223 -5.62 20.91 -6.96
N ASN A 224 -5.01 19.86 -6.39
CA ASN A 224 -5.03 18.51 -6.98
C ASN A 224 -6.06 17.58 -6.33
N LEU A 225 -6.52 17.89 -5.12
CA LEU A 225 -7.50 17.08 -4.40
C LEU A 225 -8.87 17.77 -4.39
N PRO A 226 -9.98 17.05 -4.19
CA PRO A 226 -11.30 17.68 -4.20
C PRO A 226 -11.49 18.72 -3.09
N LEU A 227 -12.09 19.86 -3.42
CA LEU A 227 -12.38 20.96 -2.48
C LEU A 227 -13.49 20.60 -1.48
N HIS A 228 -14.31 19.58 -1.74
CA HIS A 228 -15.26 19.06 -0.73
C HIS A 228 -14.58 18.24 0.38
N HIS A 229 -13.25 18.06 0.33
CA HIS A 229 -12.47 17.48 1.42
C HIS A 229 -11.68 18.53 2.20
N ILE A 230 -11.44 18.20 3.46
CA ILE A 230 -10.72 19.06 4.41
C ILE A 230 -9.30 19.41 3.96
N ASN A 231 -8.65 18.55 3.15
CA ASN A 231 -7.30 18.79 2.64
C ASN A 231 -7.24 20.06 1.78
N SER A 232 -7.81 20.04 0.56
CA SER A 232 -7.78 21.21 -0.32
C SER A 232 -8.49 22.40 0.31
N THR A 233 -9.56 22.19 1.08
CA THR A 233 -10.24 23.27 1.82
C THR A 233 -9.27 24.06 2.70
N THR A 234 -8.50 23.37 3.53
CA THR A 234 -7.62 24.01 4.52
C THR A 234 -6.33 24.54 3.88
N PHE A 235 -5.81 23.89 2.84
CA PHE A 235 -4.67 24.42 2.07
C PHE A 235 -5.01 25.69 1.30
N CYS A 236 -6.21 25.76 0.71
CA CYS A 236 -6.70 26.99 0.09
C CYS A 236 -6.84 28.10 1.14
N LEU A 237 -7.39 27.81 2.33
CA LEU A 237 -7.48 28.78 3.41
C LEU A 237 -6.08 29.22 3.89
N SER A 238 -5.13 28.29 4.06
CA SER A 238 -3.74 28.59 4.45
C SER A 238 -3.06 29.52 3.45
N THR A 239 -3.27 29.26 2.15
CA THR A 239 -2.72 30.09 1.06
C THR A 239 -3.37 31.48 1.03
N LEU A 240 -4.69 31.56 1.24
CA LEU A 240 -5.40 32.85 1.37
C LEU A 240 -4.87 33.66 2.55
N LEU A 241 -4.71 33.03 3.73
CA LEU A 241 -4.21 33.68 4.95
C LEU A 241 -2.76 34.16 4.82
N ALA A 242 -2.00 33.57 3.90
CA ALA A 242 -0.65 34.02 3.54
C ALA A 242 -0.65 35.17 2.52
N GLY A 243 -1.78 35.53 1.91
CA GLY A 243 -1.84 36.44 0.77
C GLY A 243 -1.33 35.83 -0.55
N GLY A 244 -1.25 34.50 -0.62
CA GLY A 244 -0.83 33.75 -1.80
C GLY A 244 -1.96 33.57 -2.83
N SER A 245 -1.67 32.84 -3.90
CA SER A 245 -2.63 32.59 -4.99
C SER A 245 -2.97 31.11 -5.16
N ILE A 246 -4.13 30.79 -5.72
CA ILE A 246 -4.64 29.41 -5.81
C ILE A 246 -5.03 29.10 -7.25
N ALA A 247 -4.45 28.07 -7.83
CA ALA A 247 -4.81 27.56 -9.16
C ALA A 247 -5.75 26.35 -9.03
N ILE A 248 -6.91 26.43 -9.70
CA ILE A 248 -8.04 25.52 -9.49
C ILE A 248 -8.43 24.86 -10.81
N PRO A 249 -7.84 23.70 -11.15
CA PRO A 249 -8.36 22.85 -12.21
C PRO A 249 -9.67 22.16 -11.74
N PRO A 250 -10.56 21.77 -12.67
CA PRO A 250 -11.85 21.15 -12.32
C PRO A 250 -11.70 19.75 -11.71
N ALA A 251 -10.58 19.08 -11.99
CA ALA A 251 -10.23 17.76 -11.46
C ALA A 251 -8.72 17.50 -11.61
N TYR A 252 -8.21 16.51 -10.86
CA TYR A 252 -6.88 15.95 -11.08
C TYR A 252 -6.75 15.33 -12.48
N SER A 253 -5.63 15.61 -13.15
CA SER A 253 -5.24 14.97 -14.40
C SER A 253 -3.87 14.32 -14.25
N ASN A 254 -3.81 12.99 -14.37
CA ASN A 254 -2.54 12.26 -14.30
C ASN A 254 -1.59 12.69 -15.43
N SER A 255 -2.06 12.72 -16.68
CA SER A 255 -1.24 13.03 -17.85
C SER A 255 -0.79 14.49 -17.95
N HIS A 256 -1.53 15.43 -17.36
CA HIS A 256 -1.24 16.87 -17.45
C HIS A 256 -0.68 17.47 -16.16
N PHE A 257 -0.39 16.67 -15.13
CA PHE A 257 0.07 17.16 -13.82
C PHE A 257 1.26 18.12 -13.92
N TRP A 258 2.33 17.73 -14.63
CA TRP A 258 3.52 18.57 -14.79
C TRP A 258 3.27 19.81 -15.66
N GLN A 259 2.43 19.68 -16.69
CA GLN A 259 2.02 20.80 -17.52
C GLN A 259 1.20 21.83 -16.73
N GLN A 260 0.30 21.36 -15.84
CA GLN A 260 -0.45 22.22 -14.93
C GLN A 260 0.49 22.97 -13.98
N MET A 261 1.49 22.30 -13.41
CA MET A 261 2.50 22.96 -12.56
C MET A 261 3.23 24.08 -13.32
N ALA A 262 3.67 23.80 -14.55
CA ALA A 262 4.36 24.76 -15.41
C ALA A 262 3.48 25.96 -15.78
N LYS A 263 2.32 25.72 -16.40
CA LYS A 263 1.43 26.80 -16.89
C LYS A 263 0.88 27.66 -15.77
N THR A 264 0.55 27.05 -14.63
CA THR A 264 0.01 27.78 -13.49
C THR A 264 1.09 28.46 -12.67
N GLY A 265 2.37 28.06 -12.79
CA GLY A 265 3.45 28.59 -11.94
C GLY A 265 3.28 28.25 -10.46
N ALA A 266 2.62 27.13 -10.15
CA ALA A 266 2.44 26.66 -8.78
C ALA A 266 3.78 26.33 -8.11
N THR A 267 3.93 26.74 -6.86
CA THR A 267 5.14 26.53 -6.04
C THR A 267 4.96 25.42 -5.02
N ILE A 268 3.70 25.10 -4.69
CA ILE A 268 3.32 24.10 -3.70
C ILE A 268 2.04 23.37 -4.14
N THR A 269 1.93 22.10 -3.76
CA THR A 269 0.67 21.34 -3.84
C THR A 269 0.59 20.29 -2.73
N SER A 270 -0.59 19.70 -2.57
CA SER A 270 -0.80 18.49 -1.75
C SER A 270 -1.18 17.32 -2.65
N ILE A 271 -0.58 16.16 -2.41
CA ILE A 271 -0.90 14.91 -3.10
C ILE A 271 -1.11 13.77 -2.11
N VAL A 272 -1.68 12.67 -2.62
CA VAL A 272 -1.79 11.38 -1.93
C VAL A 272 -0.84 10.36 -2.55
N GLN A 273 -0.63 9.22 -1.89
CA GLN A 273 0.26 8.15 -2.34
C GLN A 273 -0.02 7.68 -3.78
N SER A 274 -1.29 7.62 -4.21
CA SER A 274 -1.65 7.19 -5.56
C SER A 274 -1.20 8.19 -6.63
N ILE A 275 -1.33 9.49 -6.37
CA ILE A 275 -0.85 10.53 -7.30
C ILE A 275 0.68 10.48 -7.38
N LEU A 276 1.37 10.32 -6.24
CA LEU A 276 2.83 10.16 -6.25
C LEU A 276 3.25 8.97 -7.11
N PHE A 277 2.57 7.84 -6.96
CA PHE A 277 2.82 6.64 -7.75
C PHE A 277 2.57 6.87 -9.26
N ASP A 278 1.48 7.52 -9.63
CA ASP A 278 1.17 7.87 -11.02
C ASP A 278 2.32 8.67 -11.66
N GLN A 279 2.85 9.65 -10.93
CA GLN A 279 3.87 10.56 -11.45
C GLN A 279 5.27 9.92 -11.57
N LEU A 280 5.56 8.81 -10.87
CA LEU A 280 6.84 8.11 -11.01
C LEU A 280 7.12 7.58 -12.42
N ASN A 281 6.07 7.38 -13.23
CA ASN A 281 6.17 6.89 -14.61
C ASN A 281 6.01 8.01 -15.65
N ARG A 282 6.14 9.28 -15.25
CA ARG A 282 5.90 10.47 -16.09
C ARG A 282 7.16 11.34 -16.26
N GLU A 283 8.31 10.68 -16.39
CA GLU A 283 9.61 11.36 -16.50
C GLU A 283 9.74 12.20 -17.78
N GLU A 284 9.15 11.74 -18.88
CA GLU A 284 9.16 12.45 -20.16
C GLU A 284 8.33 13.74 -20.08
N GLU A 285 7.13 13.68 -19.49
CA GLU A 285 6.26 14.83 -19.30
C GLU A 285 6.89 15.84 -18.32
N TYR A 286 7.55 15.35 -17.26
CA TYR A 286 8.34 16.22 -16.38
C TYR A 286 9.47 16.90 -17.14
N ALA A 287 10.27 16.14 -17.89
CA ALA A 287 11.41 16.67 -18.64
C ALA A 287 10.98 17.74 -19.66
N ALA A 288 9.83 17.53 -20.33
CA ALA A 288 9.26 18.47 -21.28
C ALA A 288 8.85 19.81 -20.64
N ALA A 289 8.33 19.78 -19.41
CA ALA A 289 7.83 20.95 -18.69
C ALA A 289 8.84 21.57 -17.71
N ARG A 290 9.97 20.89 -17.43
CA ARG A 290 10.89 21.18 -16.32
C ARG A 290 11.34 22.62 -16.22
N LYS A 291 11.58 23.29 -17.35
CA LYS A 291 12.09 24.68 -17.37
C LYS A 291 11.11 25.70 -16.82
N ASP A 292 9.81 25.40 -16.87
CA ASP A 292 8.74 26.31 -16.48
C ASP A 292 8.13 25.95 -15.10
N ILE A 293 8.52 24.80 -14.51
CA ILE A 293 8.04 24.35 -13.21
C ILE A 293 8.69 25.18 -12.09
N LYS A 294 7.83 25.78 -11.25
CA LYS A 294 8.23 26.51 -10.02
C LYS A 294 8.02 25.72 -8.73
N LEU A 295 7.50 24.49 -8.84
CA LEU A 295 7.18 23.61 -7.72
C LEU A 295 8.46 23.27 -6.95
N ASN A 296 8.51 23.65 -5.68
CA ASN A 296 9.70 23.47 -4.84
C ASN A 296 9.45 22.62 -3.60
N ARG A 297 8.18 22.31 -3.29
CA ARG A 297 7.81 21.42 -2.20
C ARG A 297 6.42 20.83 -2.42
N ILE A 298 6.26 19.59 -1.97
CA ILE A 298 4.97 18.89 -2.03
C ILE A 298 4.62 18.41 -0.63
N GLN A 299 3.37 18.61 -0.23
CA GLN A 299 2.83 17.93 0.93
C GLN A 299 2.27 16.56 0.51
N ILE A 300 2.63 15.49 1.24
CA ILE A 300 2.07 14.14 1.03
C ILE A 300 1.42 13.59 2.29
N GLY A 301 0.23 12.99 2.15
CA GLY A 301 -0.47 12.39 3.29
C GLY A 301 -1.92 12.08 2.94
N SER A 302 -2.79 12.08 3.95
CA SER A 302 -4.25 11.79 3.81
C SER A 302 -4.58 10.36 3.34
N ALA A 303 -3.56 9.56 3.04
CA ALA A 303 -3.58 8.13 2.82
C ALA A 303 -2.25 7.53 3.37
N PRO A 304 -2.17 6.21 3.60
CA PRO A 304 -0.90 5.57 3.93
C PRO A 304 0.17 5.89 2.88
N VAL A 305 1.31 6.39 3.35
CA VAL A 305 2.47 6.76 2.52
C VAL A 305 3.47 5.61 2.52
N ILE A 306 4.13 5.40 1.38
CA ILE A 306 5.12 4.35 1.19
C ILE A 306 6.49 5.01 1.05
N ALA A 307 7.36 4.81 2.05
CA ALA A 307 8.69 5.41 2.15
C ALA A 307 9.53 5.23 0.87
N THR A 308 9.63 4.01 0.36
CA THR A 308 10.44 3.71 -0.84
C THR A 308 9.96 4.46 -2.08
N THR A 309 8.65 4.69 -2.20
CA THR A 309 8.09 5.45 -3.33
C THR A 309 8.39 6.95 -3.19
N VAL A 310 8.39 7.48 -1.97
CA VAL A 310 8.82 8.87 -1.70
C VAL A 310 10.31 9.05 -2.02
N GLU A 311 11.17 8.12 -1.60
CA GLU A 311 12.60 8.13 -1.92
C GLU A 311 12.85 8.10 -3.42
N GLU A 312 12.16 7.21 -4.15
CA GLU A 312 12.25 7.12 -5.60
C GLU A 312 11.83 8.43 -6.28
N PHE A 313 10.71 9.02 -5.85
CA PHE A 313 10.23 10.28 -6.41
C PHE A 313 11.25 11.41 -6.21
N ARG A 314 11.83 11.51 -5.01
CA ARG A 314 12.88 12.52 -4.71
C ARG A 314 14.09 12.34 -5.61
N LYS A 315 14.56 11.10 -5.78
CA LYS A 315 15.71 10.77 -6.64
C LYS A 315 15.44 11.15 -8.10
N LYS A 316 14.23 10.92 -8.60
CA LYS A 316 13.85 11.23 -9.99
C LYS A 316 13.65 12.73 -10.24
N PHE A 317 12.90 13.41 -9.38
CA PHE A 317 12.41 14.77 -9.66
C PHE A 317 13.17 15.87 -8.91
N GLY A 318 13.88 15.54 -7.83
CA GLY A 318 14.62 16.51 -7.00
C GLY A 318 13.71 17.40 -6.14
N ILE A 319 12.44 17.06 -5.99
CA ILE A 319 11.45 17.85 -5.24
C ILE A 319 11.21 17.18 -3.88
N PRO A 320 11.39 17.89 -2.75
CA PRO A 320 11.17 17.34 -1.41
C PRO A 320 9.67 17.15 -1.12
N LEU A 321 9.38 16.13 -0.30
CA LEU A 321 8.03 15.78 0.11
C LEU A 321 7.89 15.78 1.63
N TYR A 322 6.96 16.56 2.13
CA TYR A 322 6.72 16.69 3.56
C TYR A 322 5.50 15.86 3.93
N GLN A 323 5.76 14.74 4.61
CA GLN A 323 4.70 13.87 5.09
C GLN A 323 3.93 14.56 6.22
N GLY A 324 2.60 14.48 6.20
CA GLY A 324 1.76 14.96 7.29
C GLY A 324 0.62 14.01 7.61
N TYR A 325 0.25 13.96 8.88
CA TYR A 325 -0.89 13.20 9.39
C TYR A 325 -1.97 14.13 9.94
N GLY A 326 -3.21 13.67 9.86
CA GLY A 326 -4.36 14.50 10.12
C GLY A 326 -5.68 13.87 9.69
N GLN A 327 -6.76 14.37 10.25
CA GLN A 327 -8.12 13.90 10.01
C GLN A 327 -9.07 15.10 9.82
N THR A 328 -10.31 14.84 9.40
CA THR A 328 -11.32 15.91 9.26
C THR A 328 -11.64 16.52 10.62
N GLU A 329 -11.71 15.69 11.64
CA GLU A 329 -11.99 16.02 13.03
C GLU A 329 -10.95 16.96 13.64
N THR A 330 -9.78 17.11 13.02
CA THR A 330 -8.69 18.00 13.46
C THR A 330 -8.46 19.15 12.49
N ALA A 331 -9.46 19.47 11.66
CA ALA A 331 -9.38 20.49 10.62
C ALA A 331 -8.20 20.33 9.66
N LEU A 332 -7.79 19.08 9.37
CA LEU A 332 -6.61 18.65 8.63
C LEU A 332 -5.41 18.26 9.52
N ARG A 333 -4.32 19.04 9.59
CA ARG A 333 -3.00 18.52 10.04
C ARG A 333 -2.80 18.55 11.55
N VAL A 334 -2.35 17.42 12.10
CA VAL A 334 -1.96 17.25 13.51
C VAL A 334 -0.45 17.17 13.65
N THR A 335 0.22 16.44 12.74
CA THR A 335 1.68 16.32 12.69
C THR A 335 2.19 16.54 11.28
N GLY A 336 3.46 16.94 11.15
CA GLY A 336 4.13 17.09 9.88
C GLY A 336 5.65 17.03 9.99
N VAL A 337 6.30 16.47 8.97
CA VAL A 337 7.76 16.42 8.89
C VAL A 337 8.29 17.85 8.72
N PRO A 338 9.06 18.42 9.67
CA PRO A 338 9.49 19.81 9.61
C PRO A 338 10.32 20.16 8.36
N MET A 339 10.15 21.38 7.85
CA MET A 339 11.05 21.93 6.83
C MET A 339 12.39 22.38 7.41
N GLY A 340 13.45 22.20 6.63
CA GLY A 340 14.80 22.67 6.99
C GLY A 340 15.50 21.82 8.05
N LEU A 341 15.13 20.55 8.18
CA LEU A 341 15.92 19.58 8.94
C LEU A 341 17.28 19.34 8.25
N PRO A 342 18.32 18.91 9.01
CA PRO A 342 19.51 18.33 8.40
C PRO A 342 19.13 17.19 7.45
N GLU A 343 19.78 17.10 6.30
CA GLU A 343 19.44 16.14 5.24
C GLU A 343 19.40 14.69 5.78
N GLU A 344 20.40 14.29 6.56
CA GLU A 344 20.48 12.96 7.18
C GLU A 344 19.26 12.63 8.05
N LEU A 345 18.79 13.59 8.87
CA LEU A 345 17.62 13.39 9.70
C LEU A 345 16.34 13.33 8.85
N TYR A 346 16.23 14.19 7.84
CA TYR A 346 15.09 14.14 6.92
C TYR A 346 15.01 12.79 6.20
N GLU A 347 16.13 12.29 5.67
CA GLU A 347 16.20 11.00 4.98
C GLU A 347 15.82 9.85 5.91
N LYS A 348 16.35 9.83 7.14
CA LYS A 348 15.99 8.84 8.15
C LYS A 348 14.49 8.85 8.46
N LEU A 349 13.88 10.03 8.62
CA LEU A 349 12.45 10.14 8.88
C LEU A 349 11.60 9.66 7.70
N VAL A 350 12.07 9.85 6.46
CA VAL A 350 11.42 9.29 5.27
C VAL A 350 11.54 7.78 5.25
N GLU A 351 12.73 7.22 5.47
CA GLU A 351 12.99 5.77 5.47
C GLU A 351 12.14 5.05 6.52
N GLU A 352 12.10 5.60 7.74
CA GLU A 352 11.30 5.08 8.85
C GLU A 352 9.80 5.41 8.72
N ASN A 353 9.40 6.14 7.67
CA ASN A 353 8.03 6.55 7.36
C ASN A 353 7.35 7.32 8.50
N SER A 354 8.05 8.29 9.09
CA SER A 354 7.48 9.16 10.12
C SER A 354 6.36 10.03 9.57
N ILE A 355 5.30 10.19 10.37
CA ILE A 355 4.23 11.17 10.12
C ILE A 355 4.59 12.56 10.67
N GLY A 356 5.80 12.73 11.19
CA GLY A 356 6.37 14.01 11.59
C GLY A 356 6.16 14.38 13.05
N ALA A 357 6.41 15.65 13.36
CA ALA A 357 6.29 16.22 14.70
C ALA A 357 4.95 16.94 14.87
N PRO A 358 4.45 17.12 16.11
CA PRO A 358 3.22 17.87 16.37
C PRO A 358 3.22 19.27 15.76
N MET A 359 2.08 19.67 15.19
CA MET A 359 1.81 21.06 14.83
C MET A 359 1.77 21.92 16.10
N GLN A 360 2.05 23.22 15.96
CA GLN A 360 2.14 24.13 17.11
C GLN A 360 0.85 24.16 17.96
N TRP A 361 -0.31 23.99 17.33
CA TRP A 361 -1.60 23.96 18.02
C TRP A 361 -1.91 22.63 18.75
N ALA A 362 -1.20 21.56 18.41
CA ALA A 362 -1.59 20.18 18.70
C ALA A 362 -0.78 19.61 19.86
N ASP A 363 -1.48 19.25 20.93
CA ASP A 363 -0.94 18.39 21.98
C ASP A 363 -1.22 16.92 21.64
N VAL A 364 -0.19 16.23 21.14
CA VAL A 364 -0.27 14.85 20.66
C VAL A 364 0.30 13.90 21.72
N ARG A 365 -0.45 12.84 22.04
CA ARG A 365 -0.03 11.77 22.96
C ARG A 365 -0.34 10.40 22.38
N ILE A 366 0.35 9.39 22.89
CA ILE A 366 0.01 7.98 22.71
C ILE A 366 -0.64 7.50 24.01
N SER A 367 -1.79 6.85 23.93
CA SER A 367 -2.54 6.39 25.10
C SER A 367 -3.00 4.94 24.94
N ASP A 368 -3.03 4.22 26.06
CA ASP A 368 -3.69 2.91 26.12
C ASP A 368 -5.22 3.01 26.27
N GLU A 369 -5.88 1.86 26.43
CA GLU A 369 -7.33 1.77 26.59
C GLU A 369 -7.84 2.36 27.91
N SER A 370 -7.00 2.40 28.95
CA SER A 370 -7.32 2.98 30.26
C SER A 370 -7.23 4.51 30.27
N GLY A 371 -6.62 5.11 29.25
CA GLY A 371 -6.35 6.56 29.19
C GLY A 371 -4.95 6.95 29.68
N LYS A 372 -4.10 5.99 30.02
CA LYS A 372 -2.73 6.24 30.45
C LYS A 372 -1.86 6.60 29.25
N PHE A 373 -1.08 7.66 29.37
CA PHE A 373 -0.09 8.03 28.36
C PHE A 373 1.10 7.08 28.38
N LEU A 374 1.55 6.71 27.19
CA LEU A 374 2.65 5.77 26.96
C LEU A 374 3.95 6.52 26.62
N GLY A 375 5.07 5.87 26.91
CA GLY A 375 6.43 6.36 26.66
C GLY A 375 6.92 6.14 25.23
N GLU A 376 8.18 6.50 25.00
CA GLU A 376 8.84 6.35 23.69
C GLU A 376 8.83 4.88 23.22
N GLY A 377 8.46 4.66 21.97
CA GLY A 377 8.40 3.33 21.35
C GLY A 377 7.23 2.45 21.76
N GLU A 378 6.46 2.82 22.79
CA GLU A 378 5.27 2.07 23.21
C GLU A 378 4.10 2.34 22.24
N GLU A 379 3.37 1.27 21.88
CA GLU A 379 2.27 1.34 20.92
C GLU A 379 0.92 1.59 21.63
N GLY A 380 0.16 2.55 21.13
CA GLY A 380 -1.18 2.89 21.63
C GLY A 380 -1.97 3.75 20.65
N GLU A 381 -3.13 4.22 21.07
CA GLU A 381 -3.93 5.14 20.27
C GLU A 381 -3.31 6.55 20.26
N ILE A 382 -3.17 7.14 19.08
CA ILE A 382 -2.82 8.54 18.92
C ILE A 382 -4.02 9.37 19.38
N ILE A 383 -3.82 10.25 20.35
CA ILE A 383 -4.86 11.14 20.84
C ILE A 383 -4.38 12.59 20.76
N VAL A 384 -5.30 13.52 20.51
CA VAL A 384 -4.96 14.91 20.17
C VAL A 384 -5.82 15.87 20.96
N LYS A 385 -5.22 16.88 21.58
CA LYS A 385 -5.94 18.00 22.20
C LYS A 385 -5.44 19.31 21.61
N GLY A 386 -6.35 20.23 21.29
CA GLY A 386 -5.96 21.55 20.80
C GLY A 386 -7.09 22.28 20.07
N GLU A 387 -6.84 23.53 19.72
CA GLU A 387 -7.86 24.45 19.19
C GLU A 387 -8.39 24.09 17.80
N ALA A 388 -7.72 23.22 17.03
CA ALA A 388 -8.21 22.79 15.73
C ALA A 388 -9.12 21.55 15.78
N ASN A 389 -9.30 20.94 16.96
CA ASN A 389 -10.23 19.83 17.14
C ASN A 389 -11.68 20.29 16.92
N MET A 390 -12.46 19.46 16.23
CA MET A 390 -13.88 19.66 16.00
C MET A 390 -14.65 19.83 17.31
N LYS A 391 -15.86 20.38 17.22
CA LYS A 391 -16.78 20.47 18.37
C LYS A 391 -17.45 19.14 18.72
N GLY A 392 -17.35 18.15 17.85
CA GLY A 392 -18.04 16.86 17.93
C GLY A 392 -18.81 16.54 16.65
N TYR A 393 -19.39 15.34 16.59
CA TYR A 393 -20.16 14.91 15.42
C TYR A 393 -21.59 15.46 15.44
N VAL A 394 -22.21 15.58 14.26
CA VAL A 394 -23.63 15.97 14.14
C VAL A 394 -24.55 14.93 14.78
N GLY A 395 -24.23 13.64 14.64
CA GLY A 395 -25.00 12.52 15.21
C GLY A 395 -24.81 12.31 16.71
N GLY A 396 -23.93 13.09 17.36
CA GLY A 396 -23.68 12.98 18.81
C GLY A 396 -22.78 11.82 19.23
N GLU A 397 -22.10 11.16 18.30
CA GLU A 397 -21.20 10.06 18.62
C GLU A 397 -20.05 10.53 19.53
N PRO A 398 -19.63 9.71 20.52
CA PRO A 398 -18.51 10.05 21.38
C PRO A 398 -17.22 10.10 20.54
N ALA A 399 -16.44 11.15 20.74
CA ALA A 399 -15.18 11.38 20.04
C ALA A 399 -14.04 11.76 20.98
N PHE A 400 -14.33 12.07 22.25
CA PHE A 400 -13.37 12.62 23.19
C PHE A 400 -13.29 11.80 24.47
N ARG A 401 -12.09 11.74 25.06
CA ARG A 401 -11.81 11.23 26.40
C ARG A 401 -10.85 12.22 27.08
N ASP A 402 -11.22 12.71 28.25
CA ASP A 402 -10.42 13.65 29.06
C ASP A 402 -9.95 14.91 28.28
N GLY A 403 -10.80 15.38 27.36
CA GLY A 403 -10.53 16.54 26.50
C GLY A 403 -9.60 16.25 25.32
N TYR A 404 -9.12 15.01 25.15
CA TYR A 404 -8.42 14.57 23.95
C TYR A 404 -9.40 13.94 22.97
N PHE A 405 -9.26 14.29 21.70
CA PHE A 405 -9.90 13.61 20.59
C PHE A 405 -9.23 12.24 20.39
N LEU A 406 -10.06 11.20 20.32
CA LEU A 406 -9.66 9.82 20.05
C LEU A 406 -9.63 9.60 18.53
N THR A 407 -8.43 9.54 17.95
CA THR A 407 -8.28 9.48 16.48
C THR A 407 -8.72 8.14 15.89
N GLY A 408 -8.80 7.09 16.70
CA GLY A 408 -8.99 5.71 16.23
C GLY A 408 -7.78 5.14 15.48
N ASP A 409 -6.64 5.84 15.48
CA ASP A 409 -5.40 5.44 14.82
C ASP A 409 -4.36 5.02 15.86
N VAL A 410 -3.67 3.90 15.61
CA VAL A 410 -2.64 3.33 16.49
C VAL A 410 -1.26 3.74 15.98
N GLY A 411 -0.37 4.10 16.90
CA GLY A 411 0.99 4.51 16.59
C GLY A 411 1.89 4.53 17.82
N PHE A 412 3.10 5.03 17.61
CA PHE A 412 4.10 5.29 18.65
C PHE A 412 4.88 6.57 18.29
N PHE A 413 5.74 7.04 19.19
CA PHE A 413 6.68 8.12 18.89
C PHE A 413 8.11 7.74 19.24
N ARG A 414 9.07 8.45 18.63
CA ARG A 414 10.51 8.45 18.98
C ARG A 414 11.01 9.87 19.15
N VAL A 415 12.07 10.04 19.93
CA VAL A 415 12.72 11.34 20.13
C VAL A 415 13.98 11.42 19.25
N ALA A 416 14.06 12.48 18.44
CA ALA A 416 15.26 12.83 17.68
C ALA A 416 15.43 14.36 17.70
N ASP A 417 16.66 14.85 17.85
CA ASP A 417 16.97 16.29 17.97
C ASP A 417 16.07 17.04 18.97
N GLY A 418 15.77 16.42 20.10
CA GLY A 418 14.93 17.00 21.15
C GLY A 418 13.45 17.16 20.77
N LYS A 419 12.99 16.55 19.66
CA LYS A 419 11.60 16.58 19.20
C LYS A 419 11.01 15.17 19.14
N GLN A 420 9.73 15.07 19.42
CA GLN A 420 8.96 13.83 19.21
C GLN A 420 8.53 13.72 17.76
N PHE A 421 8.86 12.60 17.14
CA PHE A 421 8.41 12.20 15.80
C PHE A 421 7.48 10.99 15.94
N PHE A 422 6.30 11.09 15.33
CA PHE A 422 5.26 10.08 15.45
C PHE A 422 5.28 9.14 14.25
N TYR A 423 4.78 7.92 14.46
CA TYR A 423 4.73 6.84 13.47
C TYR A 423 3.38 6.15 13.52
N LEU A 424 2.80 5.89 12.36
CA LEU A 424 1.46 5.31 12.21
C LEU A 424 1.53 3.80 11.95
N LYS A 425 0.81 3.01 12.73
CA LYS A 425 0.68 1.55 12.56
C LYS A 425 -0.62 1.15 11.86
N GLY A 426 -1.66 1.98 11.93
CA GLY A 426 -2.91 1.76 11.21
C GLY A 426 -4.13 2.16 12.04
N ARG A 427 -5.33 1.88 11.54
CA ARG A 427 -6.56 2.13 12.32
C ARG A 427 -6.76 1.03 13.35
N LYS A 428 -7.18 1.39 14.57
CA LYS A 428 -7.51 0.44 15.64
C LYS A 428 -8.50 -0.64 15.18
N ARG A 429 -9.46 -0.28 14.33
CA ARG A 429 -10.47 -1.20 13.76
C ARG A 429 -9.97 -2.06 12.58
N GLU A 430 -8.80 -1.74 12.04
CA GLU A 430 -8.20 -2.46 10.90
C GLU A 430 -7.02 -3.35 11.33
N ILE A 431 -6.56 -3.23 12.59
CA ILE A 431 -5.56 -4.15 13.15
C ILE A 431 -6.12 -5.58 13.09
N ILE A 432 -5.30 -6.49 12.58
CA ILE A 432 -5.65 -7.90 12.46
C ILE A 432 -5.24 -8.56 13.78
N ILE A 433 -6.19 -9.21 14.46
CA ILE A 433 -5.93 -9.89 15.73
C ILE A 433 -5.84 -11.38 15.46
N LYS A 434 -4.63 -11.84 15.15
CA LYS A 434 -4.34 -13.25 14.94
C LYS A 434 -3.90 -13.84 16.28
N GLY A 435 -4.66 -14.80 16.81
CA GLY A 435 -4.27 -15.54 18.02
C GLY A 435 -3.91 -14.69 19.24
N GLY A 436 -4.52 -13.50 19.39
CA GLY A 436 -4.24 -12.55 20.47
C GLY A 436 -3.07 -11.59 20.22
N ILE A 437 -2.44 -11.64 19.05
CA ILE A 437 -1.33 -10.75 18.65
C ILE A 437 -1.83 -9.80 17.57
N ASN A 438 -1.54 -8.51 17.76
CA ASN A 438 -1.90 -7.44 16.83
C ASN A 438 -0.93 -7.40 15.64
N ILE A 439 -1.46 -7.50 14.43
CA ILE A 439 -0.72 -7.35 13.19
C ILE A 439 -1.16 -6.07 12.50
N SER A 440 -0.19 -5.21 12.18
CA SER A 440 -0.40 -4.00 11.40
C SER A 440 -0.51 -4.34 9.91
N PRO A 441 -1.66 -4.08 9.26
CA PRO A 441 -1.78 -4.31 7.82
C PRO A 441 -0.80 -3.49 6.99
N ILE A 442 -0.54 -2.24 7.39
CA ILE A 442 0.34 -1.32 6.67
C ILE A 442 1.80 -1.82 6.72
N ALA A 443 2.24 -2.34 7.87
CA ALA A 443 3.56 -2.94 7.98
C ALA A 443 3.70 -4.12 7.00
N VAL A 444 2.70 -5.00 6.93
CA VAL A 444 2.70 -6.14 6.01
C VAL A 444 2.67 -5.69 4.54
N GLU A 445 1.84 -4.70 4.19
CA GLU A 445 1.78 -4.11 2.84
C GLU A 445 3.15 -3.59 2.37
N ASN A 446 3.82 -2.83 3.24
CA ASN A 446 5.14 -2.27 2.96
C ASN A 446 6.17 -3.38 2.77
N SER A 447 6.15 -4.42 3.60
CA SER A 447 7.05 -5.56 3.44
C SER A 447 6.77 -6.37 2.17
N LEU A 448 5.50 -6.59 1.81
CA LEU A 448 5.13 -7.27 0.55
C LEU A 448 5.67 -6.54 -0.68
N LYS A 449 5.63 -5.20 -0.68
CA LYS A 449 6.23 -4.38 -1.75
C LYS A 449 7.76 -4.48 -1.82
N LYS A 450 8.43 -4.75 -0.70
CA LYS A 450 9.88 -5.06 -0.68
C LYS A 450 10.17 -6.47 -1.21
N ILE A 451 9.25 -7.41 -0.99
CA ILE A 451 9.40 -8.82 -1.40
C ILE A 451 9.16 -9.02 -2.89
N SER A 452 8.16 -8.34 -3.49
CA SER A 452 7.79 -8.53 -4.89
C SER A 452 7.77 -7.20 -5.66
N PRO A 453 8.65 -7.03 -6.67
CA PRO A 453 8.67 -5.84 -7.51
C PRO A 453 7.48 -5.76 -8.48
N ASP A 454 6.73 -6.85 -8.66
CA ASP A 454 5.57 -6.96 -9.55
C ASP A 454 4.31 -6.29 -8.96
N ILE A 455 4.30 -6.02 -7.65
CA ILE A 455 3.16 -5.43 -6.96
C ILE A 455 3.05 -3.94 -7.31
N GLY A 456 1.88 -3.53 -7.83
CA GLY A 456 1.51 -2.12 -7.97
C GLY A 456 0.89 -1.59 -6.68
N GLN A 457 -0.24 -2.18 -6.27
CA GLN A 457 -0.94 -1.89 -5.02
C GLN A 457 -1.17 -3.17 -4.22
N VAL A 458 -1.16 -3.06 -2.89
CA VAL A 458 -1.47 -4.17 -2.00
C VAL A 458 -2.23 -3.68 -0.78
N HIS A 459 -3.26 -4.43 -0.38
CA HIS A 459 -4.08 -4.15 0.79
C HIS A 459 -4.25 -5.42 1.62
N VAL A 460 -3.83 -5.37 2.89
CA VAL A 460 -3.83 -6.54 3.79
C VAL A 460 -5.09 -6.58 4.66
N VAL A 461 -5.94 -7.57 4.51
CA VAL A 461 -7.20 -7.67 5.27
C VAL A 461 -7.15 -8.83 6.25
N ALA A 462 -7.92 -8.71 7.34
CA ALA A 462 -8.24 -9.85 8.19
C ALA A 462 -9.14 -10.81 7.43
N VAL A 463 -8.75 -12.07 7.44
CA VAL A 463 -9.45 -13.21 6.86
C VAL A 463 -9.88 -14.12 8.01
N PRO A 464 -11.16 -14.57 8.10
CA PRO A 464 -11.58 -15.48 9.17
C PRO A 464 -10.74 -16.76 9.20
N ASP A 465 -10.32 -17.18 10.39
CA ASP A 465 -9.57 -18.42 10.62
C ASP A 465 -10.08 -19.12 11.88
N GLU A 466 -10.42 -20.41 11.76
CA GLU A 466 -11.03 -21.17 12.86
C GLU A 466 -10.12 -21.31 14.09
N ARG A 467 -8.80 -21.29 13.90
CA ARG A 467 -7.83 -21.50 14.98
C ARG A 467 -7.42 -20.20 15.63
N TYR A 468 -7.18 -19.16 14.84
CA TYR A 468 -6.62 -17.89 15.30
C TYR A 468 -7.66 -16.78 15.41
N GLY A 469 -8.91 -17.02 15.01
CA GLY A 469 -9.96 -16.01 14.86
C GLY A 469 -9.77 -15.26 13.54
N GLU A 470 -8.63 -14.59 13.38
CA GLU A 470 -8.24 -13.92 12.14
C GLU A 470 -6.86 -14.39 11.64
N GLU A 471 -6.69 -14.33 10.33
CA GLU A 471 -5.46 -14.59 9.59
C GLU A 471 -5.19 -13.45 8.59
N THR A 472 -3.94 -13.27 8.19
CA THR A 472 -3.57 -12.22 7.22
C THR A 472 -3.84 -12.66 5.78
N GLY A 473 -4.60 -11.85 5.05
CA GLY A 473 -4.81 -11.99 3.61
C GLY A 473 -4.35 -10.75 2.84
N ALA A 474 -3.77 -10.93 1.65
CA ALA A 474 -3.32 -9.83 0.81
C ALA A 474 -4.15 -9.72 -0.47
N VAL A 475 -4.72 -8.53 -0.71
CA VAL A 475 -5.40 -8.17 -1.95
C VAL A 475 -4.43 -7.37 -2.81
N ILE A 476 -4.06 -7.90 -3.97
CA ILE A 476 -2.96 -7.39 -4.78
C ILE A 476 -3.48 -6.89 -6.13
N SER A 477 -3.05 -5.69 -6.50
CA SER A 477 -3.12 -5.18 -7.86
C SER A 477 -1.72 -5.16 -8.46
N TRP A 478 -1.53 -5.89 -9.54
CA TRP A 478 -0.23 -6.08 -10.20
C TRP A 478 0.08 -4.91 -11.13
N LYS A 479 1.37 -4.66 -11.38
CA LYS A 479 1.80 -3.66 -12.37
C LYS A 479 1.32 -4.05 -13.77
N GLU A 480 1.09 -3.06 -14.62
CA GLU A 480 0.70 -3.29 -16.02
C GLU A 480 1.75 -4.15 -16.75
N GLY A 481 1.29 -5.06 -17.62
CA GLY A 481 2.16 -5.99 -18.36
C GLY A 481 2.70 -7.19 -17.55
N THR A 482 2.37 -7.31 -16.26
CA THR A 482 2.81 -8.43 -15.41
C THR A 482 2.09 -9.73 -15.77
N ASP A 483 2.84 -10.84 -15.93
CA ASP A 483 2.27 -12.18 -15.85
C ASP A 483 1.85 -12.48 -14.40
N ILE A 484 0.55 -12.31 -14.13
CA ILE A 484 -0.05 -12.41 -12.80
C ILE A 484 0.21 -13.78 -12.18
N GLU A 485 0.12 -14.86 -12.95
CA GLU A 485 0.23 -16.21 -12.41
C GLU A 485 1.67 -16.55 -12.06
N ALA A 486 2.63 -16.12 -12.90
CA ALA A 486 4.05 -16.22 -12.56
C ALA A 486 4.41 -15.36 -11.33
N ALA A 487 3.90 -14.12 -11.26
CA ALA A 487 4.14 -13.21 -10.13
C ALA A 487 3.55 -13.75 -8.81
N LYS A 488 2.34 -14.31 -8.84
CA LYS A 488 1.76 -15.03 -7.70
C LYS A 488 2.65 -16.17 -7.22
N ARG A 489 3.18 -16.99 -8.13
CA ARG A 489 4.05 -18.13 -7.77
C ARG A 489 5.37 -17.67 -7.16
N ARG A 490 6.01 -16.62 -7.71
CA ARG A 490 7.19 -15.97 -7.10
C ARG A 490 6.92 -15.50 -5.68
N LEU A 491 5.81 -14.79 -5.49
CA LEU A 491 5.43 -14.27 -4.19
C LEU A 491 5.16 -15.42 -3.21
N ARG A 492 4.35 -16.40 -3.59
CA ARG A 492 4.05 -17.58 -2.76
C ARG A 492 5.30 -18.31 -2.32
N LEU A 493 6.22 -18.60 -3.24
CA LEU A 493 7.48 -19.27 -2.88
C LEU A 493 8.30 -18.44 -1.89
N SER A 494 8.41 -17.13 -2.11
CA SER A 494 9.13 -16.22 -1.20
C SER A 494 8.51 -16.19 0.19
N LEU A 495 7.18 -16.21 0.30
CA LEU A 495 6.48 -16.26 1.58
C LEU A 495 6.61 -17.62 2.26
N LEU A 496 6.57 -18.72 1.50
CA LEU A 496 6.68 -20.09 2.01
C LEU A 496 8.09 -20.45 2.50
N CYS A 497 9.12 -20.03 1.76
CA CYS A 497 10.52 -20.22 2.14
C CYS A 497 10.96 -19.26 3.27
N GLY A 498 10.14 -18.24 3.57
CA GLY A 498 10.47 -17.19 4.53
C GLY A 498 11.26 -16.03 3.90
N THR A 499 11.20 -14.89 4.57
CA THR A 499 11.78 -13.63 4.10
C THR A 499 12.27 -12.80 5.29
N PRO A 500 13.37 -12.03 5.17
CA PRO A 500 13.82 -11.15 6.24
C PRO A 500 12.86 -9.97 6.52
N HIS A 501 11.87 -9.72 5.66
CA HIS A 501 10.97 -8.57 5.78
C HIS A 501 9.68 -8.84 6.58
N LEU A 502 9.36 -10.12 6.83
CA LEU A 502 8.15 -10.53 7.54
C LEU A 502 8.47 -11.69 8.47
N SER A 503 7.97 -11.63 9.70
CA SER A 503 7.94 -12.80 10.55
C SER A 503 6.97 -13.85 10.00
N ALA A 504 7.17 -15.13 10.34
CA ALA A 504 6.22 -16.20 9.99
C ALA A 504 4.80 -15.94 10.52
N TYR A 505 4.67 -15.11 11.57
CA TYR A 505 3.39 -14.77 12.15
C TYR A 505 2.63 -13.70 11.34
N GLU A 506 3.35 -12.73 10.77
CA GLU A 506 2.79 -11.64 9.96
C GLU A 506 2.55 -12.04 8.50
N THR A 507 3.31 -13.02 7.99
CA THR A 507 3.21 -13.52 6.61
C THR A 507 1.78 -13.89 6.22
N PRO A 508 1.22 -13.26 5.16
CA PRO A 508 -0.10 -13.62 4.62
C PRO A 508 -0.20 -15.10 4.27
N LYS A 509 -1.26 -15.77 4.74
CA LYS A 509 -1.59 -17.14 4.29
C LYS A 509 -2.47 -17.18 3.06
N TYR A 510 -3.07 -16.04 2.73
CA TYR A 510 -4.06 -15.91 1.68
C TYR A 510 -3.70 -14.76 0.77
N ILE A 511 -3.86 -14.94 -0.54
CA ILE A 511 -3.71 -13.87 -1.52
C ILE A 511 -4.87 -13.87 -2.49
N THR A 512 -5.23 -12.70 -3.01
CA THR A 512 -6.19 -12.56 -4.11
C THR A 512 -5.76 -11.40 -5.01
N SER A 513 -6.22 -11.40 -6.26
CA SER A 513 -5.90 -10.35 -7.23
C SER A 513 -7.12 -9.51 -7.55
N LEU A 514 -6.98 -8.19 -7.59
CA LEU A 514 -7.97 -7.25 -8.12
C LEU A 514 -7.31 -6.23 -9.06
N THR A 515 -8.03 -5.81 -10.09
CA THR A 515 -7.64 -4.66 -10.90
C THR A 515 -7.79 -3.37 -10.09
N VAL A 516 -7.07 -2.31 -10.47
CA VAL A 516 -7.15 -1.00 -9.78
C VAL A 516 -8.59 -0.45 -9.81
N ALA A 517 -9.35 -0.73 -10.88
CA ALA A 517 -10.73 -0.30 -11.04
C ALA A 517 -11.71 -1.01 -10.07
N GLU A 518 -11.39 -2.22 -9.62
CA GLU A 518 -12.20 -2.97 -8.66
C GLU A 518 -11.95 -2.56 -7.20
N LEU A 519 -10.90 -1.77 -6.91
CA LEU A 519 -10.60 -1.35 -5.56
C LEU A 519 -11.58 -0.26 -5.07
N PRO A 520 -12.32 -0.48 -3.97
CA PRO A 520 -13.23 0.52 -3.42
C PRO A 520 -12.40 1.65 -2.82
N THR A 521 -12.47 2.84 -3.39
CA THR A 521 -11.70 4.01 -2.94
C THR A 521 -12.61 5.16 -2.46
N THR A 522 -12.10 6.04 -1.61
CA THR A 522 -12.72 7.34 -1.26
C THR A 522 -12.35 8.40 -2.28
N SER A 523 -13.03 9.54 -2.33
CA SER A 523 -12.81 10.66 -3.27
C SER A 523 -11.40 11.21 -3.36
N THR A 524 -10.60 11.00 -2.32
CA THR A 524 -9.16 11.29 -2.30
C THR A 524 -8.27 10.19 -2.89
N GLY A 525 -8.83 9.07 -3.37
CA GLY A 525 -8.09 7.91 -3.88
C GLY A 525 -7.72 6.85 -2.83
N LYS A 526 -8.08 7.04 -1.55
CA LYS A 526 -7.75 6.09 -0.46
C LYS A 526 -8.62 4.83 -0.53
N VAL A 527 -8.02 3.63 -0.51
CA VAL A 527 -8.78 2.36 -0.46
C VAL A 527 -9.53 2.21 0.88
N GLN A 528 -10.78 1.76 0.79
CA GLN A 528 -11.68 1.54 1.91
C GLN A 528 -11.61 0.07 2.33
N ARG A 529 -10.64 -0.27 3.21
CA ARG A 529 -10.34 -1.65 3.63
C ARG A 529 -11.57 -2.40 4.19
N THR A 530 -12.45 -1.71 4.91
CA THR A 530 -13.70 -2.29 5.44
C THR A 530 -14.66 -2.70 4.32
N ILE A 531 -14.87 -1.83 3.32
CA ILE A 531 -15.70 -2.13 2.15
C ILE A 531 -15.05 -3.25 1.33
N LEU A 532 -13.73 -3.18 1.16
CA LEU A 532 -12.96 -4.22 0.47
C LEU A 532 -13.16 -5.60 1.14
N LYS A 533 -13.10 -5.68 2.48
CA LYS A 533 -13.38 -6.91 3.24
C LYS A 533 -14.83 -7.38 3.08
N GLN A 534 -15.80 -6.47 3.00
CA GLN A 534 -17.22 -6.82 2.80
C GLN A 534 -17.53 -7.31 1.38
N GLN A 535 -16.90 -6.72 0.38
CA GLN A 535 -17.10 -7.06 -1.04
C GLN A 535 -16.31 -8.29 -1.48
N LEU A 536 -15.25 -8.66 -0.75
CA LEU A 536 -14.44 -9.82 -1.04
C LEU A 536 -14.90 -11.03 -0.21
N PRO A 537 -15.72 -11.94 -0.79
CA PRO A 537 -16.03 -13.20 -0.13
C PRO A 537 -14.75 -14.00 0.15
N TYR A 538 -14.72 -14.74 1.25
CA TYR A 538 -13.55 -15.53 1.69
C TYR A 538 -13.07 -16.49 0.59
N GLU A 539 -14.01 -17.01 -0.21
CA GLU A 539 -13.79 -17.96 -1.30
C GLU A 539 -12.93 -17.39 -2.44
N ARG A 540 -12.81 -16.06 -2.54
CA ARG A 540 -11.90 -15.41 -3.51
C ARG A 540 -10.44 -15.45 -3.09
N PHE A 541 -10.14 -15.80 -1.84
CA PHE A 541 -8.78 -15.92 -1.37
C PHE A 541 -8.18 -17.27 -1.74
N GLU A 542 -7.03 -17.22 -2.39
CA GLU A 542 -6.22 -18.38 -2.69
C GLU A 542 -5.19 -18.57 -1.58
N SER A 543 -5.08 -19.80 -1.08
CA SER A 543 -4.01 -20.13 -0.14
C SER A 543 -2.63 -20.02 -0.81
N ILE A 544 -1.64 -19.51 -0.07
CA ILE A 544 -0.26 -19.43 -0.55
C ILE A 544 0.37 -20.80 -0.85
N TYR A 545 -0.20 -21.90 -0.34
CA TYR A 545 0.30 -23.26 -0.60
C TYR A 545 -0.04 -23.77 -2.01
N GLY A 546 -1.02 -23.20 -2.70
CA GLY A 546 -1.40 -23.62 -4.05
C GLY A 546 -0.40 -23.14 -5.11
N LEU A 547 0.13 -24.03 -5.95
CA LEU A 547 1.09 -23.68 -6.99
C LEU A 547 0.49 -23.75 -8.40
N PHE A 548 -0.08 -24.89 -8.77
CA PHE A 548 -0.62 -25.13 -10.12
C PHE A 548 -1.93 -25.91 -10.05
N LYS A 549 -2.72 -25.84 -11.14
CA LYS A 549 -3.91 -26.64 -11.34
C LYS A 549 -3.96 -27.10 -12.79
N THR A 550 -4.12 -28.40 -12.99
CA THR A 550 -4.40 -29.04 -14.27
C THR A 550 -5.80 -29.67 -14.22
N PRO A 551 -6.35 -30.21 -15.32
CA PRO A 551 -7.63 -30.92 -15.30
C PRO A 551 -7.66 -32.08 -14.30
N GLU A 552 -6.53 -32.79 -14.15
CA GLU A 552 -6.45 -33.99 -13.31
C GLU A 552 -5.91 -33.73 -11.90
N TYR A 553 -4.98 -32.77 -11.75
CA TYR A 553 -4.25 -32.58 -10.49
C TYR A 553 -4.22 -31.13 -10.04
N ARG A 554 -4.26 -30.94 -8.73
CA ARG A 554 -3.82 -29.73 -8.05
C ARG A 554 -2.43 -29.93 -7.49
N PHE A 555 -1.51 -29.03 -7.83
CA PHE A 555 -0.17 -29.01 -7.26
C PHE A 555 -0.14 -28.04 -6.07
N THR A 556 0.19 -28.56 -4.89
CA THR A 556 0.17 -27.78 -3.64
C THR A 556 1.35 -28.14 -2.75
N VAL A 557 1.87 -27.15 -2.01
CA VAL A 557 2.91 -27.38 -1.02
C VAL A 557 2.30 -28.07 0.21
N LEU A 558 2.95 -29.13 0.70
CA LEU A 558 2.57 -29.80 1.94
C LEU A 558 2.95 -28.92 3.13
N HIS A 559 1.94 -28.46 3.85
CA HIS A 559 2.11 -27.80 5.14
C HIS A 559 2.06 -28.81 6.29
N ARG A 560 2.79 -28.58 7.38
CA ARG A 560 2.85 -29.48 8.55
C ARG A 560 1.51 -29.74 9.26
N TYR A 561 0.52 -28.87 9.05
CA TYR A 561 -0.85 -29.03 9.57
C TYR A 561 -1.85 -29.39 8.46
N SER A 562 -1.36 -29.78 7.28
CA SER A 562 -2.20 -30.23 6.19
C SER A 562 -2.83 -31.59 6.51
N ARG A 563 -4.06 -31.80 6.04
CA ARG A 563 -4.71 -33.12 6.08
C ARG A 563 -3.92 -34.21 5.34
N TRP A 564 -3.09 -33.82 4.37
CA TRP A 564 -2.31 -34.74 3.53
C TRP A 564 -1.02 -35.25 4.18
N VAL A 565 -0.66 -34.80 5.39
CA VAL A 565 0.60 -35.24 6.05
C VAL A 565 0.67 -36.75 6.18
N LYS A 566 -0.45 -37.39 6.56
CA LYS A 566 -0.53 -38.86 6.70
C LYS A 566 -0.32 -39.58 5.37
N GLU A 567 -1.09 -39.23 4.34
CA GLU A 567 -0.99 -39.85 3.01
C GLU A 567 0.39 -39.62 2.38
N SER A 568 0.95 -38.43 2.55
CA SER A 568 2.29 -38.06 2.10
C SER A 568 3.38 -38.90 2.76
N TYR A 569 3.29 -39.13 4.08
CA TYR A 569 4.20 -39.99 4.84
C TYR A 569 4.11 -41.46 4.39
N GLU A 570 2.89 -41.98 4.24
CA GLU A 570 2.66 -43.37 3.80
C GLU A 570 3.18 -43.58 2.36
N LEU A 571 2.94 -42.61 1.48
CA LEU A 571 3.48 -42.62 0.12
C LEU A 571 5.01 -42.58 0.11
N TYR A 572 5.63 -41.72 0.94
CA TYR A 572 7.08 -41.64 1.08
C TYR A 572 7.66 -43.00 1.47
N ASN A 573 7.21 -43.59 2.57
CA ASN A 573 7.76 -44.85 3.08
C ASN A 573 7.55 -46.01 2.09
N ARG A 574 6.40 -46.05 1.39
CA ARG A 574 6.18 -47.05 0.33
C ARG A 574 7.18 -46.89 -0.83
N CYS A 575 7.48 -45.67 -1.27
CA CYS A 575 8.42 -45.45 -2.37
C CYS A 575 9.90 -45.67 -1.99
N TRP A 576 10.20 -45.56 -0.69
CA TRP A 576 11.58 -45.65 -0.19
C TRP A 576 11.92 -46.96 0.51
N GLU A 577 10.98 -47.89 0.70
CA GLU A 577 11.22 -49.20 1.32
C GLU A 577 12.49 -49.89 0.77
N PRO A 578 13.40 -50.40 1.62
CA PRO A 578 13.30 -50.51 3.09
C PRO A 578 13.74 -49.25 3.87
N LEU A 579 14.11 -48.16 3.21
CA LEU A 579 14.55 -46.89 3.84
C LEU A 579 13.36 -46.06 4.31
N MET A 580 12.70 -46.53 5.37
CA MET A 580 11.58 -45.82 5.96
C MET A 580 12.05 -44.70 6.89
N ALA A 581 11.35 -43.57 6.84
CA ALA A 581 11.48 -42.51 7.85
C ALA A 581 10.56 -42.80 9.03
N GLU A 582 11.03 -42.47 10.24
CA GLU A 582 10.17 -42.36 11.41
C GLU A 582 9.19 -41.19 11.23
N LYS A 583 7.93 -41.38 11.63
CA LYS A 583 6.87 -40.37 11.44
C LYS A 583 7.22 -39.01 12.05
N SER A 584 7.77 -39.01 13.26
CA SER A 584 8.16 -37.78 13.97
C SER A 584 9.27 -37.02 13.23
N THR A 585 10.22 -37.75 12.65
CA THR A 585 11.30 -37.19 11.83
C THR A 585 10.74 -36.61 10.53
N TYR A 586 9.88 -37.35 9.83
CA TYR A 586 9.23 -36.89 8.61
C TYR A 586 8.46 -35.58 8.84
N GLU A 587 7.62 -35.53 9.88
CA GLU A 587 6.84 -34.34 10.22
C GLU A 587 7.71 -33.14 10.59
N LYS A 588 8.85 -33.37 11.26
CA LYS A 588 9.83 -32.32 11.58
C LYS A 588 10.53 -31.79 10.33
N ASP A 589 10.78 -32.65 9.35
CA ASP A 589 11.51 -32.31 8.14
C ASP A 589 10.64 -31.59 7.11
N ILE A 590 9.31 -31.66 7.18
CA ILE A 590 8.41 -30.90 6.29
C ILE A 590 8.77 -29.41 6.25
N SER A 591 9.15 -28.79 7.37
CA SER A 591 9.49 -27.35 7.39
C SER A 591 10.89 -27.02 6.87
N LYS A 592 11.72 -28.02 6.55
CA LYS A 592 13.10 -27.85 6.08
C LYS A 592 13.24 -27.96 4.57
N GLN A 593 12.15 -28.25 3.88
CA GLN A 593 12.11 -28.50 2.45
C GLN A 593 10.75 -28.04 1.89
N VAL A 594 10.66 -27.90 0.57
CA VAL A 594 9.38 -27.69 -0.10
C VAL A 594 8.95 -29.04 -0.65
N ILE A 595 7.83 -29.56 -0.16
CA ILE A 595 7.22 -30.80 -0.69
C ILE A 595 6.03 -30.39 -1.55
N ILE A 596 6.13 -30.60 -2.85
CA ILE A 596 5.02 -30.38 -3.79
C ILE A 596 4.25 -31.68 -3.93
N LEU A 597 2.97 -31.66 -3.59
CA LEU A 597 2.03 -32.75 -3.79
C LEU A 597 1.30 -32.57 -5.13
N ALA A 598 1.09 -33.66 -5.85
CA ALA A 598 0.06 -33.76 -6.87
C ALA A 598 -1.16 -34.42 -6.24
N VAL A 599 -2.24 -33.65 -6.06
CA VAL A 599 -3.49 -34.11 -5.44
C VAL A 599 -4.55 -34.27 -6.53
N ASP A 600 -5.16 -35.44 -6.61
CA ASP A 600 -6.20 -35.72 -7.61
C ASP A 600 -7.53 -35.00 -7.31
N SER A 601 -8.49 -35.13 -8.22
CA SER A 601 -9.83 -34.53 -8.08
C SER A 601 -10.64 -35.10 -6.90
N ALA A 602 -10.33 -36.31 -6.43
CA ALA A 602 -10.91 -36.93 -5.24
C ALA A 602 -10.25 -36.45 -3.94
N GLY A 603 -9.12 -35.74 -4.02
CA GLY A 603 -8.40 -35.19 -2.90
C GLY A 603 -7.27 -36.07 -2.35
N HIS A 604 -6.92 -37.17 -3.03
CA HIS A 604 -5.84 -38.07 -2.61
C HIS A 604 -4.48 -37.65 -3.18
N VAL A 605 -3.40 -37.94 -2.44
CA VAL A 605 -2.03 -37.71 -2.91
C VAL A 605 -1.63 -38.75 -3.96
N ALA A 606 -1.62 -38.36 -5.23
CA ALA A 606 -1.20 -39.21 -6.35
C ALA A 606 0.34 -39.25 -6.51
N GLY A 607 1.04 -38.22 -6.04
CA GLY A 607 2.49 -38.13 -6.09
C GLY A 607 3.03 -36.98 -5.26
N GLN A 608 4.33 -37.02 -4.97
CA GLN A 608 5.02 -35.91 -4.31
C GLN A 608 6.47 -35.79 -4.75
N ILE A 609 6.99 -34.57 -4.72
CA ILE A 609 8.41 -34.27 -4.93
C ILE A 609 8.89 -33.34 -3.83
N ALA A 610 9.98 -33.70 -3.17
CA ALA A 610 10.62 -32.87 -2.16
C ALA A 610 11.85 -32.20 -2.74
N LEU A 611 12.00 -30.90 -2.46
CA LEU A 611 13.10 -30.09 -2.95
C LEU A 611 13.62 -29.13 -1.89
N VAL A 612 14.91 -28.79 -1.99
CA VAL A 612 15.58 -27.81 -1.14
C VAL A 612 16.16 -26.68 -1.99
N ARG A 613 16.26 -25.49 -1.39
CA ARG A 613 17.00 -24.37 -1.98
C ARG A 613 18.36 -24.25 -1.32
N THR A 614 19.38 -24.05 -2.14
CA THR A 614 20.76 -23.95 -1.69
C THR A 614 21.56 -23.02 -2.61
N ASP A 615 22.70 -22.55 -2.10
CA ASP A 615 23.71 -21.81 -2.85
C ASP A 615 24.93 -22.68 -3.21
N LEU A 616 24.93 -23.96 -2.79
CA LEU A 616 26.00 -24.90 -3.13
C LEU A 616 26.13 -25.07 -4.65
N SER A 617 27.36 -25.02 -5.14
CA SER A 617 27.74 -25.38 -6.51
C SER A 617 27.50 -26.87 -6.81
N SER A 618 27.54 -27.24 -8.10
CA SER A 618 27.50 -28.65 -8.50
C SER A 618 28.61 -29.47 -7.85
N ASP A 619 29.82 -28.91 -7.72
CA ASP A 619 30.97 -29.59 -7.15
C ASP A 619 30.81 -29.81 -5.64
N GLU A 620 30.27 -28.83 -4.91
CA GLU A 620 29.94 -28.99 -3.49
C GLU A 620 28.82 -30.01 -3.29
N LEU A 621 27.80 -30.01 -4.16
CA LEU A 621 26.72 -30.99 -4.12
C LEU A 621 27.22 -32.42 -4.37
N LEU A 622 28.26 -32.62 -5.20
CA LEU A 622 28.89 -33.93 -5.41
C LEU A 622 29.56 -34.49 -4.14
N HIS A 623 29.85 -33.63 -3.16
CA HIS A 623 30.47 -34.01 -1.88
C HIS A 623 29.50 -33.93 -0.70
N THR A 624 28.20 -33.78 -0.98
CA THR A 624 27.15 -33.65 0.04
C THR A 624 26.38 -34.96 0.18
N LYS A 625 26.26 -35.46 1.43
CA LYS A 625 25.46 -36.65 1.73
C LYS A 625 23.97 -36.32 1.87
N TYR A 626 23.14 -37.34 1.74
CA TYR A 626 21.68 -37.19 1.76
C TYR A 626 21.15 -36.60 3.07
N ASP A 627 21.70 -37.01 4.22
CA ASP A 627 21.32 -36.53 5.55
C ASP A 627 21.76 -35.06 5.80
N GLU A 628 22.76 -34.59 5.07
CA GLU A 628 23.24 -33.21 5.15
C GLU A 628 22.32 -32.22 4.41
N LEU A 629 21.57 -32.66 3.39
CA LEU A 629 20.75 -31.79 2.52
C LEU A 629 19.66 -31.02 3.25
N LEU A 630 19.22 -31.51 4.41
CA LEU A 630 18.21 -30.87 5.25
C LEU A 630 18.82 -30.08 6.43
N THR A 631 20.14 -29.91 6.46
CA THR A 631 20.81 -29.17 7.53
C THR A 631 20.77 -27.66 7.27
N PRO A 632 20.69 -26.81 8.31
CA PRO A 632 20.73 -25.36 8.15
C PRO A 632 21.97 -24.82 7.44
N LYS A 633 23.07 -25.60 7.38
CA LYS A 633 24.30 -25.24 6.68
C LYS A 633 24.12 -25.21 5.16
N ILE A 634 23.22 -26.05 4.63
CA ILE A 634 22.99 -26.21 3.19
C ILE A 634 21.77 -25.41 2.72
N LEU A 635 20.75 -25.30 3.57
CA LEU A 635 19.50 -24.64 3.24
C LEU A 635 19.66 -23.12 3.17
N SER A 636 19.26 -22.54 2.05
CA SER A 636 19.22 -21.09 1.82
C SER A 636 17.86 -20.69 1.26
N ALA A 637 17.11 -19.86 2.00
CA ALA A 637 15.78 -19.39 1.57
C ALA A 637 15.83 -18.62 0.24
N GLN A 638 16.96 -17.94 -0.03
CA GLN A 638 17.23 -17.21 -1.27
C GLN A 638 18.14 -17.98 -2.23
N GLY A 639 18.38 -19.27 -1.95
CA GLY A 639 19.32 -20.10 -2.69
C GLY A 639 19.07 -20.08 -4.19
N LYS A 640 20.16 -19.99 -4.96
CA LYS A 640 20.11 -19.88 -6.43
C LYS A 640 19.88 -21.22 -7.14
N ASN A 641 19.93 -22.33 -6.40
CA ASN A 641 19.79 -23.67 -6.94
C ASN A 641 18.61 -24.39 -6.27
N LEU A 642 17.85 -25.17 -7.06
CA LEU A 642 16.87 -26.12 -6.55
C LEU A 642 17.44 -27.52 -6.65
N VAL A 643 17.36 -28.29 -5.57
CA VAL A 643 17.78 -29.70 -5.55
C VAL A 643 16.57 -30.55 -5.21
N CYS A 644 16.10 -31.36 -6.15
CA CYS A 644 15.07 -32.37 -5.94
C CYS A 644 15.70 -33.57 -5.22
N ILE A 645 15.24 -33.87 -4.01
CA ILE A 645 15.87 -34.88 -3.13
C ILE A 645 14.99 -36.12 -2.91
N SER A 646 13.72 -36.06 -3.31
CA SER A 646 12.89 -37.27 -3.43
C SER A 646 11.75 -37.06 -4.41
N ILE A 647 11.36 -38.12 -5.10
CA ILE A 647 10.15 -38.17 -5.91
C ILE A 647 9.42 -39.49 -5.65
N CYS A 648 8.13 -39.40 -5.33
CA CYS A 648 7.29 -40.53 -4.99
C CYS A 648 6.02 -40.48 -5.84
N SER A 649 5.54 -41.65 -6.26
CA SER A 649 4.39 -41.78 -7.15
C SER A 649 3.51 -42.92 -6.67
N ALA A 650 2.19 -42.74 -6.71
CA ALA A 650 1.27 -43.72 -6.16
C ALA A 650 1.25 -45.06 -6.93
N ASP A 651 1.67 -45.03 -8.19
CA ASP A 651 1.82 -46.19 -9.08
C ASP A 651 3.15 -46.95 -8.89
N TYR A 652 4.08 -46.44 -8.06
CA TYR A 652 5.35 -47.09 -7.80
C TYR A 652 5.16 -48.41 -7.05
N LYS A 653 5.83 -49.46 -7.55
CA LYS A 653 5.84 -50.80 -6.94
C LYS A 653 7.25 -51.11 -6.42
N PRO A 654 7.43 -51.25 -5.09
CA PRO A 654 8.71 -51.65 -4.52
C PRO A 654 9.18 -52.98 -5.08
N ARG A 655 10.50 -53.13 -5.25
CA ARG A 655 11.12 -54.39 -5.68
C ARG A 655 12.02 -54.91 -4.56
N PRO A 656 12.09 -56.23 -4.34
CA PRO A 656 13.03 -56.80 -3.41
C PRO A 656 14.47 -56.37 -3.74
N VAL A 657 15.22 -55.96 -2.72
CA VAL A 657 16.63 -55.60 -2.87
C VAL A 657 17.47 -56.87 -2.70
N PRO A 658 18.19 -57.33 -3.75
CA PRO A 658 19.03 -58.52 -3.64
C PRO A 658 20.24 -58.25 -2.75
N ALA A 659 20.75 -59.30 -2.11
CA ALA A 659 22.03 -59.24 -1.41
C ALA A 659 23.17 -59.19 -2.43
N VAL A 660 24.11 -58.26 -2.23
CA VAL A 660 25.30 -58.09 -3.07
C VAL A 660 26.53 -58.24 -2.17
N LYS A 661 27.53 -59.02 -2.61
CA LYS A 661 28.73 -59.28 -1.80
C LYS A 661 29.77 -58.16 -1.94
N ASN A 662 29.98 -57.66 -3.15
CA ASN A 662 31.00 -56.66 -3.45
C ASN A 662 30.39 -55.36 -3.98
N ILE A 663 30.66 -54.25 -3.30
CA ILE A 663 30.27 -52.92 -3.80
C ILE A 663 31.18 -52.60 -5.00
N PRO A 664 30.61 -52.32 -6.19
CA PRO A 664 31.38 -52.03 -7.39
C PRO A 664 32.19 -50.74 -7.24
N SER A 665 33.30 -50.64 -7.97
CA SER A 665 34.06 -49.38 -8.10
C SER A 665 33.23 -48.31 -8.81
N GLU A 666 33.53 -47.04 -8.55
CA GLU A 666 32.84 -45.91 -9.19
C GLU A 666 32.89 -45.99 -10.73
N LYS A 667 34.03 -46.41 -11.29
CA LYS A 667 34.19 -46.65 -12.74
C LYS A 667 33.20 -47.69 -13.27
N ALA A 668 32.95 -48.76 -12.52
CA ALA A 668 32.00 -49.79 -12.91
C ALA A 668 30.55 -49.28 -12.79
N VAL A 669 30.25 -48.46 -11.78
CA VAL A 669 28.93 -47.81 -11.65
C VAL A 669 28.69 -46.84 -12.80
N LEU A 670 29.68 -46.01 -13.17
CA LEU A 670 29.58 -45.11 -14.32
C LEU A 670 29.29 -45.85 -15.63
N ALA A 671 29.89 -47.03 -15.83
CA ALA A 671 29.60 -47.88 -16.99
C ALA A 671 28.16 -48.43 -16.96
N TYR A 672 27.57 -48.63 -15.77
CA TYR A 672 26.18 -49.04 -15.60
C TYR A 672 25.17 -47.91 -15.82
N VAL A 673 25.46 -46.68 -15.40
CA VAL A 673 24.49 -45.55 -15.38
C VAL A 673 23.67 -45.41 -16.67
N PRO A 674 24.23 -45.50 -17.89
CA PRO A 674 23.44 -45.36 -19.13
C PRO A 674 22.28 -46.37 -19.28
N GLN A 675 22.35 -47.52 -18.60
CA GLN A 675 21.27 -48.52 -18.61
C GLN A 675 20.35 -48.46 -17.38
N ASP A 676 20.68 -47.63 -16.38
CA ASP A 676 19.89 -47.46 -15.17
C ASP A 676 18.50 -46.87 -15.46
N PRO A 677 17.41 -47.45 -14.91
CA PRO A 677 16.05 -46.98 -15.17
C PRO A 677 15.76 -45.58 -14.62
N VAL A 678 16.38 -45.18 -13.51
CA VAL A 678 16.18 -43.85 -12.90
C VAL A 678 16.95 -42.79 -13.69
N PHE A 679 18.17 -43.09 -14.13
CA PHE A 679 18.91 -42.23 -15.05
C PHE A 679 18.12 -42.01 -16.34
N LYS A 680 17.64 -43.09 -16.98
CA LYS A 680 16.78 -43.00 -18.17
C LYS A 680 15.50 -42.20 -17.93
N PHE A 681 14.89 -42.33 -16.74
CA PHE A 681 13.75 -41.49 -16.37
C PHE A 681 14.15 -40.00 -16.44
N HIS A 682 15.24 -39.59 -15.81
CA HIS A 682 15.66 -38.19 -15.79
C HIS A 682 16.14 -37.66 -17.15
N GLN A 683 16.81 -38.50 -17.95
CA GLN A 683 17.35 -38.17 -19.28
C GLN A 683 16.26 -37.92 -20.32
N LYS A 684 15.04 -38.45 -20.13
CA LYS A 684 13.90 -38.11 -20.98
C LYS A 684 13.56 -36.62 -20.87
N PRO A 685 13.37 -35.91 -21.99
CA PRO A 685 12.93 -34.52 -21.96
C PRO A 685 11.60 -34.35 -21.22
N LYS A 686 11.44 -33.21 -20.54
CA LYS A 686 10.27 -32.87 -19.70
C LYS A 686 9.94 -31.40 -19.85
N ALA A 687 8.69 -31.05 -19.58
CA ALA A 687 8.20 -29.69 -19.60
C ALA A 687 8.41 -28.99 -20.95
N GLY A 688 8.48 -29.74 -22.07
CA GLY A 688 8.73 -29.16 -23.39
C GLY A 688 10.19 -28.80 -23.66
N LEU A 689 11.13 -29.14 -22.76
CA LEU A 689 12.56 -29.07 -23.05
C LEU A 689 12.93 -30.05 -24.16
N LEU A 690 13.95 -29.70 -24.95
CA LEU A 690 14.50 -30.57 -26.00
C LEU A 690 15.32 -31.74 -25.45
N GLU A 691 15.91 -31.55 -24.27
CA GLU A 691 16.78 -32.52 -23.59
C GLU A 691 16.30 -32.75 -22.15
N GLY A 692 16.57 -33.94 -21.61
CA GLY A 692 16.39 -34.21 -20.17
C GLY A 692 17.65 -33.89 -19.37
N ALA A 693 17.71 -34.38 -18.14
CA ALA A 693 18.87 -34.13 -17.29
C ALA A 693 20.10 -34.92 -17.75
N HIS A 694 21.28 -34.31 -17.62
CA HIS A 694 22.57 -34.97 -17.82
C HIS A 694 23.20 -35.34 -16.48
N LEU A 695 24.08 -36.35 -16.49
CA LEU A 695 24.88 -36.73 -15.32
C LEU A 695 25.96 -35.69 -15.07
N VAL A 696 25.95 -35.11 -13.87
CA VAL A 696 27.03 -34.26 -13.37
C VAL A 696 28.13 -35.15 -12.78
N GLY A 697 27.75 -36.13 -11.95
CA GLY A 697 28.68 -37.09 -11.36
C GLY A 697 28.01 -38.08 -10.42
N LEU A 698 28.81 -39.00 -9.90
CA LEU A 698 28.40 -39.94 -8.85
C LEU A 698 28.81 -39.40 -7.48
N ILE A 699 27.98 -39.71 -6.48
CA ILE A 699 28.24 -39.42 -5.08
C ILE A 699 28.40 -40.77 -4.40
N LYS A 700 29.65 -41.19 -4.22
CA LYS A 700 29.95 -42.40 -3.46
C LYS A 700 29.67 -42.15 -1.99
N ASP A 701 29.05 -43.11 -1.32
CA ASP A 701 28.65 -43.01 0.08
C ASP A 701 27.69 -41.82 0.34
N GLY A 702 26.93 -41.40 -0.68
CA GLY A 702 25.96 -40.33 -0.60
C GLY A 702 24.77 -40.67 0.29
N ARG A 703 24.37 -41.95 0.28
CA ARG A 703 23.38 -42.52 1.21
C ARG A 703 23.76 -43.96 1.56
N PRO A 704 24.76 -44.17 2.44
CA PRO A 704 25.37 -45.49 2.66
C PRO A 704 24.40 -46.59 3.09
N GLU A 705 23.30 -46.21 3.75
CA GLU A 705 22.25 -47.14 4.16
C GLU A 705 21.40 -47.68 2.98
N ASP A 706 21.43 -47.05 1.81
CA ASP A 706 20.69 -47.47 0.62
C ASP A 706 21.34 -48.68 -0.06
N LYS A 707 20.91 -49.87 0.36
CA LYS A 707 21.34 -51.13 -0.22
C LYS A 707 20.89 -51.32 -1.68
N SER A 708 19.83 -50.64 -2.12
CA SER A 708 19.34 -50.76 -3.50
C SER A 708 20.27 -50.08 -4.50
N SER A 709 20.93 -49.01 -4.07
CA SER A 709 21.94 -48.29 -4.83
C SER A 709 23.38 -48.54 -4.38
N LEU A 710 23.58 -49.49 -3.45
CA LEU A 710 24.90 -49.82 -2.89
C LEU A 710 25.65 -48.60 -2.35
N GLY A 711 24.92 -47.67 -1.73
CA GLY A 711 25.47 -46.42 -1.18
C GLY A 711 25.75 -45.31 -2.19
N TYR A 712 25.53 -45.54 -3.49
CA TYR A 712 25.74 -44.53 -4.53
C TYR A 712 24.51 -43.65 -4.75
N ASN A 713 24.76 -42.38 -5.05
CA ASN A 713 23.81 -41.44 -5.60
C ASN A 713 24.33 -40.84 -6.91
N MET A 714 23.41 -40.29 -7.71
CA MET A 714 23.70 -39.54 -8.94
C MET A 714 23.29 -38.09 -8.71
N LEU A 715 24.17 -37.16 -9.04
CA LEU A 715 23.80 -35.77 -9.23
C LEU A 715 23.50 -35.54 -10.70
N LEU A 716 22.25 -35.15 -10.98
CA LEU A 716 21.76 -34.92 -12.33
C LEU A 716 21.37 -33.45 -12.46
N GLN A 717 21.64 -32.83 -13.60
CA GLN A 717 21.25 -31.43 -13.83
C GLN A 717 20.32 -31.33 -15.04
N TYR A 718 19.16 -30.73 -14.83
CA TYR A 718 18.25 -30.38 -15.91
C TYR A 718 18.76 -29.17 -16.69
N PRO A 719 18.43 -29.07 -18.00
CA PRO A 719 18.67 -27.86 -18.76
C PRO A 719 18.06 -26.63 -18.09
N GLU A 720 18.68 -25.47 -18.28
CA GLU A 720 18.21 -24.21 -17.69
C GLU A 720 16.75 -23.94 -18.10
N PRO A 721 15.83 -23.75 -17.14
CA PRO A 721 14.44 -23.45 -17.43
C PRO A 721 14.31 -21.96 -17.79
N LYS A 722 14.62 -21.61 -19.04
CA LYS A 722 14.67 -20.23 -19.53
C LYS A 722 13.30 -19.54 -19.53
N SER A 723 13.30 -18.23 -19.27
CA SER A 723 12.10 -17.39 -19.14
C SER A 723 11.37 -17.11 -20.46
N ASP A 724 12.04 -17.22 -21.61
CA ASP A 724 11.50 -16.97 -22.94
C ASP A 724 10.81 -18.20 -23.57
N MET A 725 10.98 -19.38 -22.98
CA MET A 725 10.31 -20.61 -23.43
C MET A 725 8.85 -20.64 -23.01
N ARG A 726 7.98 -20.06 -23.84
CA ARG A 726 6.51 -20.10 -23.71
C ARG A 726 5.93 -21.52 -23.68
N GLU A 727 6.69 -22.52 -24.12
CA GLU A 727 6.28 -23.93 -24.12
C GLU A 727 6.52 -24.65 -22.79
N LEU A 728 7.24 -24.04 -21.83
CA LEU A 728 7.53 -24.70 -20.56
C LEU A 728 6.25 -24.84 -19.69
N ARG A 729 5.71 -26.06 -19.62
CA ARG A 729 4.41 -26.38 -19.00
C ARG A 729 4.38 -27.76 -18.34
N ILE A 730 3.34 -28.01 -17.55
CA ILE A 730 3.00 -29.34 -17.06
C ILE A 730 2.13 -30.03 -18.12
N HIS A 731 2.52 -31.22 -18.57
CA HIS A 731 1.82 -31.98 -19.62
C HIS A 731 0.76 -32.90 -19.03
N ASP A 732 -0.49 -32.73 -19.48
CA ASP A 732 -1.66 -33.45 -18.96
C ASP A 732 -1.70 -34.94 -19.31
N ASP A 733 -0.92 -35.39 -20.28
CA ASP A 733 -0.81 -36.79 -20.71
C ASP A 733 0.38 -37.52 -20.08
N ALA A 734 1.28 -36.81 -19.39
CA ALA A 734 2.46 -37.40 -18.79
C ALA A 734 2.13 -38.15 -17.48
N PRO A 735 2.93 -39.15 -17.06
CA PRO A 735 2.80 -39.77 -15.74
C PRO A 735 3.01 -38.74 -14.62
N VAL A 736 2.39 -38.93 -13.45
CA VAL A 736 2.46 -37.98 -12.32
C VAL A 736 3.90 -37.68 -11.89
N SER A 737 4.80 -38.66 -11.95
CA SER A 737 6.24 -38.48 -11.69
C SER A 737 6.92 -37.52 -12.68
N HIS A 738 6.51 -37.51 -13.95
CA HIS A 738 7.01 -36.53 -14.91
C HIS A 738 6.45 -35.15 -14.56
N ARG A 739 5.13 -35.05 -14.35
CA ARG A 739 4.46 -33.78 -14.04
C ARG A 739 5.00 -33.09 -12.79
N LEU A 740 5.42 -33.85 -11.76
CA LEU A 740 6.06 -33.30 -10.58
C LEU A 740 7.40 -32.62 -10.90
N ILE A 741 8.23 -33.21 -11.76
CA ILE A 741 9.46 -32.56 -12.24
C ILE A 741 9.12 -31.34 -13.09
N GLU A 742 8.13 -31.45 -13.97
CA GLU A 742 7.69 -30.32 -14.80
C GLU A 742 7.21 -29.15 -13.93
N ALA A 743 6.46 -29.42 -12.86
CA ALA A 743 6.05 -28.41 -11.88
C ALA A 743 7.26 -27.71 -11.23
N VAL A 744 8.33 -28.45 -10.92
CA VAL A 744 9.58 -27.86 -10.40
C VAL A 744 10.28 -27.01 -11.45
N LEU A 745 10.37 -27.47 -12.71
CA LEU A 745 11.00 -26.70 -13.79
C LEU A 745 10.24 -25.41 -14.09
N VAL A 746 8.90 -25.47 -14.14
CA VAL A 746 8.04 -24.30 -14.30
C VAL A 746 8.20 -23.33 -13.12
N LEU A 747 8.23 -23.86 -11.90
CA LEU A 747 8.48 -23.05 -10.70
C LEU A 747 9.85 -22.37 -10.76
N ALA A 748 10.90 -23.12 -11.12
CA ALA A 748 12.27 -22.62 -11.25
C ALA A 748 12.36 -21.47 -12.25
N ARG A 749 11.76 -21.62 -13.44
CA ARG A 749 11.65 -20.55 -14.44
C ARG A 749 11.02 -19.30 -13.84
N ASP A 750 9.86 -19.44 -13.21
CA ASP A 750 9.08 -18.29 -12.76
C ASP A 750 9.79 -17.50 -11.66
N VAL A 751 10.60 -18.17 -10.85
CA VAL A 751 11.41 -17.56 -9.79
C VAL A 751 12.85 -17.22 -10.21
N GLY A 752 13.20 -17.42 -11.48
CA GLY A 752 14.51 -17.08 -12.04
C GLY A 752 15.66 -17.97 -11.58
N ILE A 753 15.38 -19.19 -11.13
CA ILE A 753 16.40 -20.18 -10.77
C ILE A 753 16.86 -20.93 -12.02
N LYS A 754 18.17 -20.86 -12.28
CA LYS A 754 18.79 -21.44 -13.48
C LYS A 754 19.16 -22.90 -13.31
N ASN A 755 19.56 -23.30 -12.11
CA ASN A 755 20.06 -24.63 -11.85
C ASN A 755 19.03 -25.45 -11.09
N VAL A 756 18.57 -26.53 -11.73
CA VAL A 756 17.68 -27.53 -11.14
C VAL A 756 18.41 -28.87 -11.17
N TYR A 757 18.72 -29.37 -9.99
CA TYR A 757 19.40 -30.65 -9.80
C TYR A 757 18.43 -31.72 -9.32
N ALA A 758 18.69 -32.97 -9.68
CA ALA A 758 18.10 -34.13 -9.02
C ALA A 758 19.20 -34.89 -8.28
N TYR A 759 19.06 -35.00 -6.96
CA TYR A 759 19.85 -35.88 -6.12
C TYR A 759 19.15 -37.24 -6.08
N SER A 760 19.56 -38.14 -6.96
CA SER A 760 18.82 -39.37 -7.23
C SER A 760 19.64 -40.61 -6.90
N ARG A 761 18.99 -41.77 -6.81
CA ARG A 761 19.65 -43.06 -6.60
C ARG A 761 19.60 -43.90 -7.88
N PRO A 762 20.68 -44.62 -8.24
CA PRO A 762 20.57 -45.71 -9.23
C PRO A 762 19.51 -46.72 -8.79
N GLY A 763 18.50 -46.95 -9.62
CA GLY A 763 17.34 -47.77 -9.26
C GLY A 763 17.51 -49.27 -9.53
N GLY A 764 18.47 -49.67 -10.37
CA GLY A 764 18.68 -51.08 -10.73
C GLY A 764 20.08 -51.62 -10.40
N LEU A 765 20.91 -50.86 -9.70
CA LEU A 765 22.33 -51.18 -9.52
C LEU A 765 22.53 -52.48 -8.73
N ALA A 766 21.88 -52.64 -7.56
CA ALA A 766 22.01 -53.87 -6.78
C ALA A 766 21.57 -55.12 -7.56
N SER A 767 20.45 -55.03 -8.30
CA SER A 767 19.99 -56.14 -9.16
C SER A 767 20.96 -56.46 -10.28
N HIS A 768 21.58 -55.45 -10.88
CA HIS A 768 22.58 -55.65 -11.94
C HIS A 768 23.84 -56.32 -11.39
N VAL A 769 24.37 -55.85 -10.26
CA VAL A 769 25.56 -56.44 -9.64
C VAL A 769 25.28 -57.87 -9.16
N ALA A 770 24.14 -58.11 -8.52
CA ALA A 770 23.74 -59.45 -8.10
C ALA A 770 23.61 -60.42 -9.30
N HIS A 771 23.15 -59.93 -10.45
CA HIS A 771 23.09 -60.73 -11.67
C HIS A 771 24.49 -61.07 -12.20
N ILE A 772 25.42 -60.11 -12.17
CA ILE A 772 26.83 -60.35 -12.55
C ILE A 772 27.51 -61.30 -11.55
N GLU A 773 27.27 -61.18 -10.25
CA GLU A 773 27.83 -62.09 -9.23
C GLU A 773 27.28 -63.52 -9.31
N ALA A 774 26.11 -63.70 -9.93
CA ALA A 774 25.47 -65.01 -10.15
C ALA A 774 25.90 -65.69 -11.46
N GLN A 775 26.46 -64.93 -12.40
CA GLN A 775 27.09 -65.42 -13.62
C GLN A 775 28.55 -65.79 -13.35
#